data_AF-A0A1T4NC63-F1
#
_entry.id   AF-A0A1T4NC63-F1
#
_cell.length_a   1.000
_cell.length_b   1.000
_cell.length_c   1.000
_cell.angle_alpha   90.00
_cell.angle_beta   90.00
_cell.angle_gamma   90.00
#
_symmetry.space_group_name_H-M   'P 1'
#
loop_
_entity.id
_entity.type
_entity.pdbx_description
1 polymer ?
#
loop_
_entity_poly.entity_id
_entity_poly.type
_entity_poly.pdbx_seq_one_letter_code
_entity_poly.pdbx_strand_id
1 'polypeptide(L)'
;MGDFMRSISFEHLISWCLEEYKTKASVFGIRKDKFYVNKSRNYMTDVLGDQLASPVGPAAGPHSQLAQNIITSYLTGARFIELKTVQKMDGEEIRQAIKKPCINAEDECYNCEWSTELTVEEAFAEYIKAYFAIKVLAKEFKISEGNDFAYNMSVGYDLEGIKTKKIDNYIEGLKDASKTEIFKECYEYLSKNLDLFENFAQEDLNKISPKVCNSITLSTLHGCPADEIEKIATYLLKEKKLNTFVKCNPTMLGYEFARKTLDYMGYDYIVFDDHHFKEDLQFDEACTMIKRLLLLSKDLGLKFGVKLTNTFPVDVERNEVPADEMYMSGRALLPLSISLAQKLSKEFDGKLPISYSGGADAFNIEEIFKIGIQPITMATSILKPGGYNRFKQVAELVEPHLNSQYQGIDVEKLTILAEKIIQDERNHKSYREKVRSRKTESELPLFDCYKAPCKDGGCPIHQQIPEYLKLVSQEKYDQAIKVITTDNTAPTILGTLCSQPCREHCTRLDYDKSLSMKAMKKIAADHAQENLMRNLKKSDLKSNKKVAVIGAGPAGIAVATFLRRNGIKTVVFEKLDQPYGIVKHIIPSFRISEEEIKRDYQLALAQGVEFRFGQPANYDIKELKKEYDYVVIATGAWKKAPSPVKEGKGQIVDALEFLWNAKKKNKVNLGCKVAVIGAGDVAMDCARVAKRAQGVEEVAIVYRRTETYMPASQEEINSVKKENIKIYELLAPVRYDGKILVCEKMKLGDYDASGRRSVKGTGQMVELAFDSVIGATGAKVDTSNFEKNEILLDEKGRPQLTNAFESNQENVYIIGDCRKGPSTIVQAMADAKVVAKDIMKKESIKDDFIRYSIEESEQTIYSKRGILEEVKKDQREGNRCLKCDQICEICVEVCPNRANIMIEVEGFEKSHQIVHIDGMCNECGNCGVFCPHIGNPYKDKVTIFWTKEDFDLSDNIGFLRLDNNKYLVRTETGNIVEHIVGDSKISQKLEQILITLIKKYEYCLENAIVKS
;
A
#
# COMPACT_ATOMS: atom_id res chain seq x y z
N MET A 1 19.31 -6.85 17.47
CA MET A 1 19.43 -7.92 16.47
C MET A 1 20.54 -7.50 15.53
N GLY A 2 21.30 -8.45 14.99
CA GLY A 2 22.34 -8.13 14.01
C GLY A 2 21.70 -7.74 12.69
N ASP A 3 22.22 -6.72 12.01
CA ASP A 3 21.83 -6.36 10.64
C ASP A 3 22.78 -6.96 9.59
N PHE A 4 23.45 -8.06 9.95
CA PHE A 4 24.49 -8.69 9.16
C PHE A 4 23.94 -9.77 8.24
N MET A 5 23.99 -9.52 6.92
CA MET A 5 23.67 -10.52 5.92
C MET A 5 24.83 -11.51 5.75
N ARG A 6 24.59 -12.76 6.11
CA ARG A 6 25.51 -13.89 5.93
C ARG A 6 25.33 -14.47 4.52
N SER A 7 26.45 -14.73 3.87
CA SER A 7 26.49 -15.34 2.55
C SER A 7 26.19 -16.84 2.65
N ILE A 8 25.28 -17.33 1.80
CA ILE A 8 24.98 -18.78 1.69
C ILE A 8 26.06 -19.45 0.85
N SER A 9 26.59 -20.60 1.29
CA SER A 9 27.58 -21.35 0.49
C SER A 9 26.99 -21.80 -0.86
N PHE A 10 27.81 -21.96 -1.90
CA PHE A 10 27.28 -22.34 -3.22
C PHE A 10 26.60 -23.71 -3.22
N GLU A 11 27.15 -24.67 -2.47
CA GLU A 11 26.54 -25.98 -2.21
C GLU A 11 25.14 -25.84 -1.60
N HIS A 12 25.04 -25.05 -0.53
CA HIS A 12 23.76 -24.85 0.16
C HIS A 12 22.74 -24.12 -0.72
N LEU A 13 23.20 -23.13 -1.50
CA LEU A 13 22.37 -22.39 -2.45
C LEU A 13 21.72 -23.31 -3.49
N ILE A 14 22.50 -24.21 -4.12
CA ILE A 14 22.00 -25.16 -5.13
C ILE A 14 21.09 -26.21 -4.51
N SER A 15 21.51 -26.83 -3.41
CA SER A 15 20.71 -27.84 -2.71
C SER A 15 19.37 -27.30 -2.24
N TRP A 16 19.32 -26.10 -1.64
CA TRP A 16 18.07 -25.42 -1.29
C TRP A 16 17.19 -25.25 -2.53
N CYS A 17 17.71 -24.68 -3.62
CA CYS A 17 16.94 -24.47 -4.85
C CYS A 17 16.32 -25.77 -5.39
N LEU A 18 17.10 -26.85 -5.45
CA LEU A 18 16.64 -28.14 -5.97
C LEU A 18 15.64 -28.81 -5.03
N GLU A 19 15.91 -28.81 -3.72
CA GLU A 19 15.05 -29.45 -2.73
C GLU A 19 13.70 -28.74 -2.61
N GLU A 20 13.69 -27.41 -2.53
CA GLU A 20 12.46 -26.63 -2.49
C GLU A 20 11.68 -26.79 -3.80
N TYR A 21 12.35 -26.80 -4.95
CA TYR A 21 11.67 -27.00 -6.23
C TYR A 21 11.03 -28.39 -6.31
N LYS A 22 11.74 -29.43 -5.86
CA LYS A 22 11.25 -30.81 -5.85
C LYS A 22 10.09 -31.02 -4.88
N THR A 23 10.15 -30.43 -3.68
CA THR A 23 9.20 -30.71 -2.60
C THR A 23 8.04 -29.72 -2.53
N LYS A 24 8.23 -28.48 -3.00
CA LYS A 24 7.27 -27.36 -2.90
C LYS A 24 6.93 -26.71 -4.23
N ALA A 25 7.61 -27.07 -5.32
CA ALA A 25 7.50 -26.39 -6.61
C ALA A 25 7.76 -24.88 -6.49
N SER A 26 8.73 -24.49 -5.66
CA SER A 26 9.19 -23.11 -5.48
C SER A 26 10.71 -23.03 -5.31
N VAL A 27 11.27 -21.84 -5.45
CA VAL A 27 12.69 -21.54 -5.17
C VAL A 27 12.76 -20.25 -4.39
N PHE A 28 13.32 -20.29 -3.18
CA PHE A 28 13.30 -19.20 -2.21
C PHE A 28 11.89 -18.61 -2.05
N GLY A 29 10.85 -19.45 -2.00
CA GLY A 29 9.43 -19.06 -1.91
C GLY A 29 8.82 -18.49 -3.20
N ILE A 30 9.54 -18.42 -4.31
CA ILE A 30 8.96 -18.07 -5.62
C ILE A 30 8.42 -19.34 -6.26
N ARG A 31 7.09 -19.40 -6.41
CA ARG A 31 6.41 -20.56 -7.01
C ARG A 31 6.75 -20.72 -8.48
N LYS A 32 6.81 -21.97 -8.94
CA LYS A 32 7.07 -22.35 -10.34
C LYS A 32 6.10 -21.70 -11.33
N ASP A 33 4.84 -21.49 -10.95
CA ASP A 33 3.85 -20.81 -11.81
C ASP A 33 4.12 -19.30 -11.96
N LYS A 34 5.05 -18.75 -11.17
CA LYS A 34 5.57 -17.39 -11.29
C LYS A 34 6.90 -17.30 -12.04
N PHE A 35 7.43 -18.43 -12.52
CA PHE A 35 8.59 -18.40 -13.39
C PHE A 35 8.21 -17.81 -14.76
N TYR A 36 9.10 -16.97 -15.29
CA TYR A 36 9.01 -16.42 -16.64
C TYR A 36 9.76 -17.33 -17.61
N VAL A 37 9.08 -17.71 -18.69
CA VAL A 37 9.64 -18.45 -19.82
C VAL A 37 9.29 -17.67 -21.06
N ASN A 38 10.29 -17.30 -21.86
CA ASN A 38 10.09 -16.56 -23.11
C ASN A 38 9.38 -17.47 -24.13
N LYS A 39 8.09 -17.23 -24.37
CA LYS A 39 7.24 -18.05 -25.25
C LYS A 39 7.42 -17.67 -26.72
N SER A 40 7.70 -16.40 -26.99
CA SER A 40 7.94 -15.86 -28.32
C SER A 40 9.20 -16.39 -28.98
N ARG A 41 10.19 -16.80 -28.15
CA ARG A 41 11.56 -17.16 -28.57
C ARG A 41 12.31 -16.02 -29.27
N ASN A 42 11.78 -14.80 -29.20
CA ASN A 42 12.45 -13.61 -29.69
C ASN A 42 13.49 -13.14 -28.67
N TYR A 43 14.58 -12.57 -29.15
CA TYR A 43 15.63 -11.98 -28.35
C TYR A 43 15.89 -10.57 -28.83
N MET A 44 16.31 -9.71 -27.92
CA MET A 44 16.82 -8.39 -28.23
C MET A 44 18.32 -8.34 -28.05
N THR A 45 18.98 -7.46 -28.80
CA THR A 45 20.32 -7.00 -28.48
C THR A 45 20.17 -5.63 -27.84
N ASP A 46 20.57 -5.51 -26.58
CA ASP A 46 20.46 -4.25 -25.86
C ASP A 46 21.48 -3.21 -26.38
N VAL A 47 21.44 -2.01 -25.81
CA VAL A 47 22.32 -0.91 -26.25
C VAL A 47 23.81 -1.13 -25.89
N LEU A 48 24.10 -2.07 -25.00
CA LEU A 48 25.46 -2.48 -24.62
C LEU A 48 25.98 -3.67 -25.45
N GLY A 49 25.09 -4.35 -26.19
CA GLY A 49 25.40 -5.45 -27.08
C GLY A 49 25.07 -6.83 -26.52
N ASP A 50 24.38 -6.91 -25.38
CA ASP A 50 24.00 -8.16 -24.75
C ASP A 50 22.72 -8.74 -25.35
N GLN A 51 22.66 -10.07 -25.48
CA GLN A 51 21.47 -10.76 -25.99
C GLN A 51 20.53 -11.13 -24.83
N LEU A 52 19.34 -10.54 -24.81
CA LEU A 52 18.39 -10.68 -23.71
C LEU A 52 17.05 -11.26 -24.16
N ALA A 53 16.44 -12.10 -23.30
CA ALA A 53 15.06 -12.57 -23.48
C ALA A 53 14.00 -11.62 -22.87
N SER A 54 14.44 -10.52 -22.27
CA SER A 54 13.61 -9.47 -21.69
C SER A 54 14.45 -8.20 -21.48
N PRO A 55 13.93 -6.97 -21.71
CA PRO A 55 14.65 -5.73 -21.45
C PRO A 55 14.69 -5.33 -19.97
N VAL A 56 14.00 -6.09 -19.09
CA VAL A 56 13.76 -5.66 -17.71
C VAL A 56 14.63 -6.37 -16.69
N GLY A 57 14.82 -5.72 -15.53
CA GLY A 57 15.38 -6.38 -14.35
C GLY A 57 15.55 -5.44 -13.16
N PRO A 58 16.20 -5.87 -12.07
CA PRO A 58 16.37 -5.06 -10.88
C PRO A 58 17.37 -3.92 -11.13
N ALA A 59 17.10 -2.76 -10.55
CA ALA A 59 18.07 -1.68 -10.45
C ALA A 59 19.12 -2.00 -9.37
N ALA A 60 20.26 -1.29 -9.36
CA ALA A 60 21.23 -1.37 -8.27
C ALA A 60 20.56 -1.12 -6.91
N GLY A 61 20.30 -2.18 -6.16
CA GLY A 61 19.47 -2.14 -4.96
C GLY A 61 19.41 -3.48 -4.25
N PRO A 62 18.56 -3.60 -3.22
CA PRO A 62 18.49 -4.82 -2.41
C PRO A 62 18.24 -6.11 -3.24
N HIS A 63 17.48 -6.03 -4.33
CA HIS A 63 17.13 -7.17 -5.18
C HIS A 63 18.30 -7.70 -6.04
N SER A 64 19.43 -7.02 -6.06
CA SER A 64 20.64 -7.41 -6.80
C SER A 64 21.90 -7.51 -5.91
N GLN A 65 21.70 -7.72 -4.60
CA GLN A 65 22.78 -7.76 -3.62
C GLN A 65 23.25 -9.19 -3.28
N LEU A 66 22.32 -10.07 -2.88
CA LEU A 66 22.62 -11.46 -2.52
C LEU A 66 22.30 -12.42 -3.68
N ALA A 67 22.91 -13.60 -3.69
CA ALA A 67 22.79 -14.57 -4.76
C ALA A 67 21.34 -15.04 -4.92
N GLN A 68 20.63 -15.33 -3.83
CA GLN A 68 19.21 -15.68 -3.85
C GLN A 68 18.32 -14.55 -4.36
N ASN A 69 18.70 -13.28 -4.16
CA ASN A 69 17.96 -12.12 -4.66
C ASN A 69 18.08 -12.04 -6.19
N ILE A 70 19.28 -12.30 -6.71
CA ILE A 70 19.57 -12.32 -8.14
C ILE A 70 18.90 -13.53 -8.82
N ILE A 71 18.96 -14.72 -8.22
CA ILE A 71 18.27 -15.92 -8.69
C ILE A 71 16.76 -15.68 -8.77
N THR A 72 16.14 -15.16 -7.70
CA THR A 72 14.68 -14.90 -7.68
C THR A 72 14.27 -13.83 -8.68
N SER A 73 15.08 -12.79 -8.88
CA SER A 73 14.89 -11.81 -9.97
C SER A 73 14.89 -12.50 -11.34
N TYR A 74 15.88 -13.34 -11.62
CA TYR A 74 15.99 -14.05 -12.89
C TYR A 74 14.81 -14.98 -13.14
N LEU A 75 14.48 -15.84 -12.15
CA LEU A 75 13.38 -16.81 -12.27
C LEU A 75 12.06 -16.12 -12.61
N THR A 76 11.83 -14.92 -12.06
CA THR A 76 10.60 -14.16 -12.29
C THR A 76 10.61 -13.30 -13.55
N GLY A 77 11.72 -13.20 -14.30
CA GLY A 77 11.73 -12.56 -15.63
C GLY A 77 12.73 -11.44 -15.82
N ALA A 78 13.55 -11.12 -14.81
CA ALA A 78 14.67 -10.21 -14.99
C ALA A 78 15.72 -10.83 -15.92
N ARG A 79 16.21 -10.07 -16.89
CA ARG A 79 17.32 -10.44 -17.78
C ARG A 79 18.40 -9.37 -17.87
N PHE A 80 18.13 -8.12 -17.48
CA PHE A 80 19.18 -7.12 -17.28
C PHE A 80 19.31 -6.82 -15.79
N ILE A 81 20.39 -7.29 -15.16
CA ILE A 81 20.58 -7.20 -13.71
C ILE A 81 21.68 -6.18 -13.42
N GLU A 82 21.29 -5.03 -12.88
CA GLU A 82 22.20 -4.00 -12.42
C GLU A 82 22.66 -4.36 -11.00
N LEU A 83 23.92 -4.75 -10.86
CA LEU A 83 24.49 -5.22 -9.59
C LEU A 83 24.53 -4.08 -8.58
N LYS A 84 24.36 -4.40 -7.30
CA LYS A 84 24.43 -3.39 -6.23
C LYS A 84 25.80 -2.69 -6.26
N THR A 85 25.79 -1.37 -6.11
CA THR A 85 27.00 -0.54 -6.18
C THR A 85 28.01 -0.95 -5.10
N VAL A 86 29.27 -1.07 -5.51
CA VAL A 86 30.44 -1.22 -4.61
C VAL A 86 31.23 0.09 -4.52
N GLN A 87 31.88 0.32 -3.38
CA GLN A 87 32.74 1.49 -3.15
C GLN A 87 33.86 1.18 -2.14
N LYS A 88 34.71 2.19 -1.86
CA LYS A 88 35.84 2.05 -0.94
C LYS A 88 35.40 1.71 0.50
N MET A 89 34.39 2.40 1.00
CA MET A 89 33.70 2.11 2.26
C MET A 89 32.82 0.88 2.05
N ASP A 90 32.94 -0.17 2.86
CA ASP A 90 32.16 -1.40 2.71
C ASP A 90 32.03 -2.18 4.03
N GLY A 91 31.25 -3.26 4.02
CA GLY A 91 31.06 -4.11 5.19
C GLY A 91 30.56 -3.34 6.42
N GLU A 92 31.26 -3.50 7.55
CA GLU A 92 30.88 -2.90 8.84
C GLU A 92 30.81 -1.37 8.81
N GLU A 93 31.71 -0.72 8.06
CA GLU A 93 31.75 0.75 7.98
C GLU A 93 30.47 1.29 7.33
N ILE A 94 30.01 0.66 6.24
CA ILE A 94 28.73 1.01 5.60
C ILE A 94 27.55 0.70 6.52
N ARG A 95 27.53 -0.46 7.18
CA ARG A 95 26.41 -0.85 8.05
C ARG A 95 26.18 0.15 9.17
N GLN A 96 27.26 0.62 9.81
CA GLN A 96 27.18 1.63 10.87
C GLN A 96 26.71 2.99 10.36
N ALA A 97 27.00 3.32 9.09
CA ALA A 97 26.58 4.56 8.45
C ALA A 97 25.09 4.56 8.05
N ILE A 98 24.51 3.40 7.72
CA ILE A 98 23.11 3.29 7.31
C ILE A 98 22.22 3.04 8.54
N LYS A 99 21.43 4.03 8.91
CA LYS A 99 20.45 3.87 10.00
C LYS A 99 19.26 3.02 9.54
N LYS A 100 18.83 2.10 10.41
CA LYS A 100 17.73 1.14 10.17
C LYS A 100 16.48 1.51 10.98
N PRO A 101 15.27 1.31 10.43
CA PRO A 101 14.97 0.77 9.10
C PRO A 101 15.29 1.76 7.98
N CYS A 102 15.92 1.29 6.90
CA CYS A 102 16.41 2.14 5.82
C CYS A 102 15.48 2.24 4.60
N ILE A 103 14.32 1.56 4.59
CA ILE A 103 13.36 1.58 3.49
C ILE A 103 11.95 1.86 3.99
N ASN A 104 11.28 2.82 3.36
CA ASN A 104 9.84 3.06 3.48
C ASN A 104 9.19 3.11 2.10
N ALA A 105 8.50 2.04 1.70
CA ALA A 105 7.89 1.90 0.38
C ALA A 105 6.35 1.99 0.38
N GLU A 106 5.73 2.57 1.42
CA GLU A 106 4.27 2.54 1.60
C GLU A 106 3.52 3.19 0.42
N ASP A 107 3.93 4.40 0.03
CA ASP A 107 3.38 5.13 -1.11
C ASP A 107 4.39 5.54 -2.17
N GLU A 108 5.08 6.63 -1.92
CA GLU A 108 6.40 6.85 -2.50
C GLU A 108 7.36 5.83 -1.87
N CYS A 109 8.53 5.68 -2.47
CA CYS A 109 9.58 4.90 -1.86
C CYS A 109 10.67 5.83 -1.40
N TYR A 110 10.96 5.81 -0.10
CA TYR A 110 12.08 6.50 0.50
C TYR A 110 13.11 5.47 0.95
N ASN A 111 14.38 5.80 0.76
CA ASN A 111 15.48 4.99 1.25
C ASN A 111 16.69 5.84 1.61
N CYS A 112 17.49 5.42 2.58
CA CYS A 112 18.74 6.08 2.96
C CYS A 112 19.99 5.21 2.72
N GLU A 113 19.85 4.10 1.98
CA GLU A 113 20.94 3.18 1.62
C GLU A 113 21.45 3.48 0.21
N TRP A 114 22.76 3.62 0.02
CA TRP A 114 23.34 3.97 -1.29
C TRP A 114 24.30 2.93 -1.90
N SER A 115 24.72 1.91 -1.15
CA SER A 115 25.74 0.93 -1.57
C SER A 115 25.50 -0.43 -0.92
N THR A 116 26.18 -1.48 -1.40
CA THR A 116 26.12 -2.81 -0.78
C THR A 116 26.61 -2.76 0.67
N GLU A 117 25.95 -3.52 1.55
CA GLU A 117 26.35 -3.66 2.96
C GLU A 117 27.30 -4.84 3.20
N LEU A 118 27.58 -5.60 2.14
CA LEU A 118 28.64 -6.62 2.09
C LEU A 118 29.99 -5.94 1.88
N THR A 119 31.08 -6.65 2.19
CA THR A 119 32.39 -6.29 1.65
C THR A 119 32.39 -6.45 0.13
N VAL A 120 33.32 -5.76 -0.56
CA VAL A 120 33.44 -5.87 -2.03
C VAL A 120 33.72 -7.32 -2.45
N GLU A 121 34.53 -8.05 -1.70
CA GLU A 121 34.87 -9.45 -1.93
C GLU A 121 33.67 -10.39 -1.72
N GLU A 122 32.87 -10.17 -0.68
CA GLU A 122 31.62 -10.92 -0.47
C GLU A 122 30.61 -10.65 -1.59
N ALA A 123 30.40 -9.37 -1.95
CA ALA A 123 29.52 -9.01 -3.06
C ALA A 123 29.99 -9.66 -4.38
N PHE A 124 31.29 -9.62 -4.67
CA PHE A 124 31.89 -10.33 -5.80
C PHE A 124 31.54 -11.82 -5.80
N ALA A 125 31.72 -12.49 -4.65
CA ALA A 125 31.42 -13.91 -4.52
C ALA A 125 29.93 -14.23 -4.73
N GLU A 126 29.02 -13.43 -4.16
CA GLU A 126 27.57 -13.55 -4.36
C GLU A 126 27.19 -13.48 -5.86
N TYR A 127 27.81 -12.55 -6.60
CA TYR A 127 27.52 -12.37 -8.03
C TYR A 127 27.99 -13.55 -8.89
N ILE A 128 29.17 -14.12 -8.59
CA ILE A 128 29.66 -15.34 -9.26
C ILE A 128 28.77 -16.54 -8.92
N LYS A 129 28.41 -16.73 -7.65
CA LYS A 129 27.50 -17.80 -7.22
C LYS A 129 26.15 -17.72 -7.95
N ALA A 130 25.55 -16.54 -8.00
CA ALA A 130 24.30 -16.32 -8.72
C ALA A 130 24.43 -16.59 -10.24
N TYR A 131 25.56 -16.20 -10.85
CA TYR A 131 25.79 -16.41 -12.28
C TYR A 131 25.84 -17.91 -12.63
N PHE A 132 26.55 -18.72 -11.84
CA PHE A 132 26.54 -20.18 -12.01
C PHE A 132 25.16 -20.77 -11.73
N ALA A 133 24.54 -20.39 -10.61
CA ALA A 133 23.24 -20.92 -10.22
C ALA A 133 22.17 -20.63 -11.28
N ILE A 134 22.13 -19.42 -11.84
CA ILE A 134 21.19 -19.09 -12.92
C ILE A 134 21.41 -20.00 -14.13
N LYS A 135 22.64 -20.22 -14.58
CA LYS A 135 22.91 -21.08 -15.75
C LYS A 135 22.46 -22.52 -15.54
N VAL A 136 22.73 -23.05 -14.36
CA VAL A 136 22.34 -24.41 -13.97
C VAL A 136 20.83 -24.52 -13.84
N LEU A 137 20.20 -23.66 -13.03
CA LEU A 137 18.77 -23.71 -12.73
C LEU A 137 17.91 -23.35 -13.94
N ALA A 138 18.38 -22.46 -14.82
CA ALA A 138 17.68 -22.14 -16.06
C ALA A 138 17.53 -23.38 -16.95
N LYS A 139 18.59 -24.17 -17.08
CA LYS A 139 18.60 -25.41 -17.85
C LYS A 139 17.81 -26.50 -17.14
N GLU A 140 18.08 -26.69 -15.85
CA GLU A 140 17.46 -27.72 -15.02
C GLU A 140 15.93 -27.58 -14.98
N PHE A 141 15.44 -26.35 -14.83
CA PHE A 141 14.00 -26.06 -14.77
C PHE A 141 13.38 -25.78 -16.15
N LYS A 142 14.13 -25.95 -17.25
CA LYS A 142 13.68 -25.74 -18.63
C LYS A 142 13.12 -24.34 -18.89
N ILE A 143 13.78 -23.33 -18.30
CA ILE A 143 13.45 -21.91 -18.47
C ILE A 143 14.14 -21.35 -19.72
N SER A 144 15.43 -21.62 -19.87
CA SER A 144 16.25 -21.18 -21.01
C SER A 144 17.55 -22.00 -21.08
N GLU A 145 18.44 -21.66 -22.02
CA GLU A 145 19.82 -22.18 -22.08
C GLU A 145 20.80 -21.45 -21.12
N GLY A 146 20.32 -20.52 -20.28
CA GLY A 146 21.13 -19.81 -19.29
C GLY A 146 22.01 -18.68 -19.84
N ASN A 147 21.90 -18.34 -21.12
CA ASN A 147 22.68 -17.28 -21.78
C ASN A 147 21.81 -16.11 -22.27
N ASP A 148 20.61 -15.95 -21.70
CA ASP A 148 19.61 -14.96 -22.11
C ASP A 148 19.52 -13.74 -21.19
N PHE A 149 20.52 -13.53 -20.33
CA PHE A 149 20.62 -12.43 -19.37
C PHE A 149 22.02 -11.82 -19.37
N ALA A 150 22.13 -10.59 -18.84
CA ALA A 150 23.39 -9.90 -18.63
C ALA A 150 23.44 -9.22 -17.26
N TYR A 151 24.66 -9.13 -16.73
CA TYR A 151 24.99 -8.26 -15.62
C TYR A 151 25.51 -6.92 -16.12
N ASN A 152 25.28 -5.90 -15.31
CA ASN A 152 25.89 -4.59 -15.44
C ASN A 152 26.44 -4.21 -14.07
N MET A 153 27.77 -4.12 -13.97
CA MET A 153 28.46 -3.75 -12.73
C MET A 153 28.03 -2.34 -12.30
N SER A 154 28.15 -2.03 -11.00
CA SER A 154 27.95 -0.66 -10.53
C SER A 154 29.07 -0.26 -9.57
N VAL A 155 29.68 0.88 -9.84
CA VAL A 155 30.74 1.48 -9.01
C VAL A 155 30.43 2.96 -8.81
N GLY A 156 30.89 3.55 -7.71
CA GLY A 156 30.76 4.99 -7.46
C GLY A 156 31.92 5.53 -6.61
N TYR A 157 31.81 6.81 -6.24
CA TYR A 157 32.76 7.60 -5.44
C TYR A 157 33.67 8.51 -6.26
N ASP A 158 34.97 8.19 -6.37
CA ASP A 158 35.95 8.98 -7.12
C ASP A 158 36.90 8.05 -7.90
N LEU A 159 37.71 8.61 -8.82
CA LEU A 159 38.62 7.80 -9.63
C LEU A 159 39.65 7.05 -8.78
N GLU A 160 40.14 7.67 -7.70
CA GLU A 160 41.16 7.07 -6.84
C GLU A 160 40.62 5.86 -6.07
N GLY A 161 39.37 5.92 -5.60
CA GLY A 161 38.63 4.81 -5.02
C GLY A 161 38.44 3.67 -6.00
N ILE A 162 38.09 3.97 -7.24
CA ILE A 162 37.90 2.96 -8.31
C ILE A 162 39.22 2.27 -8.68
N LYS A 163 40.35 2.97 -8.60
CA LYS A 163 41.70 2.40 -8.83
C LYS A 163 42.24 1.58 -7.66
N THR A 164 41.59 1.60 -6.49
CA THR A 164 42.05 0.79 -5.36
C THR A 164 42.05 -0.69 -5.76
N LYS A 165 43.05 -1.43 -5.29
CA LYS A 165 43.19 -2.87 -5.58
C LYS A 165 41.90 -3.67 -5.32
N LYS A 166 41.15 -3.28 -4.29
CA LYS A 166 39.87 -3.89 -3.92
C LYS A 166 38.83 -3.77 -5.05
N ILE A 167 38.55 -2.55 -5.52
CA ILE A 167 37.59 -2.31 -6.61
C ILE A 167 38.13 -2.79 -7.95
N ASP A 168 39.44 -2.67 -8.18
CA ASP A 168 40.09 -3.17 -9.38
C ASP A 168 39.94 -4.68 -9.54
N ASN A 169 40.17 -5.43 -8.45
CA ASN A 169 39.97 -6.88 -8.41
C ASN A 169 38.52 -7.26 -8.69
N TYR A 170 37.55 -6.50 -8.16
CA TYR A 170 36.12 -6.70 -8.47
C TYR A 170 35.83 -6.53 -9.96
N ILE A 171 36.31 -5.44 -10.56
CA ILE A 171 36.10 -5.15 -11.99
C ILE A 171 36.76 -6.20 -12.88
N GLU A 172 38.05 -6.46 -12.68
CA GLU A 172 38.80 -7.42 -13.50
C GLU A 172 38.32 -8.86 -13.27
N GLY A 173 37.95 -9.20 -12.03
CA GLY A 173 37.42 -10.52 -11.68
C GLY A 173 36.06 -10.80 -12.30
N LEU A 174 35.18 -9.80 -12.45
CA LEU A 174 33.90 -9.98 -13.15
C LEU A 174 34.06 -9.94 -14.68
N LYS A 175 35.05 -9.23 -15.20
CA LYS A 175 35.41 -9.31 -16.62
C LYS A 175 35.87 -10.71 -17.00
N ASP A 176 36.69 -11.34 -16.17
CA ASP A 176 37.17 -12.71 -16.34
C ASP A 176 37.42 -13.38 -14.99
N ALA A 177 36.48 -14.23 -14.60
CA ALA A 177 36.50 -14.93 -13.32
C ALA A 177 37.34 -16.21 -13.34
N SER A 178 37.96 -16.59 -14.46
CA SER A 178 38.64 -17.90 -14.63
C SER A 178 39.73 -18.20 -13.60
N LYS A 179 40.34 -17.17 -13.01
CA LYS A 179 41.42 -17.30 -12.02
C LYS A 179 40.93 -17.19 -10.58
N THR A 180 39.69 -16.82 -10.33
CA THR A 180 39.19 -16.58 -8.97
C THR A 180 38.85 -17.88 -8.26
N GLU A 181 38.97 -17.87 -6.93
CA GLU A 181 38.71 -19.06 -6.10
C GLU A 181 37.23 -19.45 -6.15
N ILE A 182 36.33 -18.47 -6.02
CA ILE A 182 34.89 -18.70 -6.04
C ILE A 182 34.40 -19.29 -7.38
N PHE A 183 34.99 -18.90 -8.51
CA PHE A 183 34.66 -19.49 -9.81
C PHE A 183 35.05 -20.97 -9.86
N LYS A 184 36.25 -21.30 -9.38
CA LYS A 184 36.75 -22.69 -9.29
C LYS A 184 35.89 -23.52 -8.34
N GLU A 185 35.56 -22.98 -7.17
CA GLU A 185 34.68 -23.62 -6.19
C GLU A 185 33.33 -23.99 -6.81
N CYS A 186 32.65 -23.04 -7.46
CA CYS A 186 31.37 -23.27 -8.11
C CYS A 186 31.49 -24.33 -9.22
N TYR A 187 32.51 -24.22 -10.07
CA TYR A 187 32.73 -25.16 -11.17
C TYR A 187 33.03 -26.58 -10.67
N GLU A 188 33.92 -26.72 -9.69
CA GLU A 188 34.30 -28.00 -9.10
C GLU A 188 33.13 -28.67 -8.38
N TYR A 189 32.33 -27.89 -7.65
CA TYR A 189 31.13 -28.40 -7.00
C TYR A 189 30.16 -28.98 -8.03
N LEU A 190 29.83 -28.24 -9.09
CA LEU A 190 28.94 -28.74 -10.14
C LEU A 190 29.52 -29.96 -10.85
N SER A 191 30.81 -29.96 -11.18
CA SER A 191 31.47 -31.08 -11.85
C SER A 191 31.43 -32.36 -11.03
N LYS A 192 31.52 -32.27 -9.70
CA LYS A 192 31.47 -33.42 -8.78
C LYS A 192 30.04 -33.91 -8.50
N ASN A 193 29.03 -33.09 -8.74
CA ASN A 193 27.65 -33.33 -8.35
C ASN A 193 26.66 -33.22 -9.54
N LEU A 194 27.10 -33.61 -10.74
CA LEU A 194 26.24 -33.58 -11.94
C LEU A 194 25.02 -34.52 -11.83
N ASP A 195 25.12 -35.55 -10.98
CA ASP A 195 24.05 -36.50 -10.68
C ASP A 195 22.86 -35.90 -9.92
N LEU A 196 23.02 -34.68 -9.38
CA LEU A 196 21.92 -33.92 -8.76
C LEU A 196 20.91 -33.37 -9.78
N PHE A 197 21.27 -33.33 -11.07
CA PHE A 197 20.50 -32.66 -12.11
C PHE A 197 19.92 -33.64 -13.13
N GLU A 198 18.70 -33.38 -13.60
CA GLU A 198 18.06 -34.19 -14.64
C GLU A 198 18.34 -33.66 -16.05
N ASN A 199 18.52 -32.34 -16.21
CA ASN A 199 18.58 -31.68 -17.51
C ASN A 199 19.88 -30.88 -17.75
N PHE A 200 20.76 -30.78 -16.75
CA PHE A 200 22.06 -30.12 -16.85
C PHE A 200 23.19 -31.15 -16.89
N ALA A 201 24.05 -31.08 -17.92
CA ALA A 201 25.12 -32.06 -18.16
C ALA A 201 26.51 -31.41 -18.21
N GLN A 202 27.55 -32.24 -18.28
CA GLN A 202 28.94 -31.79 -18.36
C GLN A 202 29.19 -30.86 -19.56
N GLU A 203 28.53 -31.10 -20.69
CA GLU A 203 28.64 -30.23 -21.87
C GLU A 203 28.10 -28.83 -21.60
N ASP A 204 27.08 -28.69 -20.75
CA ASP A 204 26.50 -27.40 -20.38
C ASP A 204 27.38 -26.67 -19.36
N LEU A 205 27.96 -27.40 -18.40
CA LEU A 205 28.99 -26.85 -17.50
C LEU A 205 30.18 -26.30 -18.26
N ASN A 206 30.66 -27.02 -19.29
CA ASN A 206 31.79 -26.58 -20.12
C ASN A 206 31.48 -25.31 -20.94
N LYS A 207 30.20 -24.98 -21.17
CA LYS A 207 29.77 -23.76 -21.86
C LYS A 207 29.67 -22.55 -20.93
N ILE A 208 29.78 -22.73 -19.62
CA ILE A 208 29.75 -21.60 -18.67
C ILE A 208 31.00 -20.75 -18.90
N SER A 209 30.80 -19.59 -19.52
CA SER A 209 31.87 -18.64 -19.80
C SER A 209 32.40 -18.03 -18.49
N PRO A 210 33.73 -17.94 -18.29
CA PRO A 210 34.32 -17.17 -17.20
C PRO A 210 34.20 -15.66 -17.41
N LYS A 211 33.80 -15.20 -18.60
CA LYS A 211 33.54 -13.78 -18.88
C LYS A 211 32.13 -13.43 -18.40
N VAL A 212 32.04 -12.92 -17.17
CA VAL A 212 30.76 -12.74 -16.47
C VAL A 212 30.08 -11.42 -16.83
N CYS A 213 30.85 -10.33 -16.92
CA CYS A 213 30.30 -9.01 -17.19
C CYS A 213 31.27 -8.15 -18.00
N ASN A 214 30.78 -7.44 -19.02
CA ASN A 214 31.58 -6.55 -19.87
C ASN A 214 31.09 -5.08 -19.80
N SER A 215 30.15 -4.78 -18.92
CA SER A 215 29.49 -3.49 -18.81
C SER A 215 29.45 -2.98 -17.38
N ILE A 216 29.44 -1.65 -17.24
CA ILE A 216 29.49 -0.99 -15.94
C ILE A 216 28.70 0.31 -15.95
N THR A 217 28.04 0.60 -14.84
CA THR A 217 27.39 1.86 -14.55
C THR A 217 28.19 2.63 -13.52
N LEU A 218 28.56 3.86 -13.87
CA LEU A 218 29.09 4.83 -12.94
C LEU A 218 27.94 5.48 -12.18
N SER A 219 27.79 5.10 -10.91
CA SER A 219 26.93 5.76 -9.93
C SER A 219 27.59 7.06 -9.50
N THR A 220 27.06 8.19 -9.96
CA THR A 220 27.53 9.53 -9.61
C THR A 220 27.01 9.92 -8.23
N LEU A 221 27.91 10.43 -7.38
CA LEU A 221 27.53 11.03 -6.10
C LEU A 221 26.91 12.41 -6.33
N HIS A 222 26.04 12.83 -5.41
CA HIS A 222 25.61 14.21 -5.35
C HIS A 222 26.83 15.13 -5.16
N GLY A 223 26.85 16.23 -5.89
CA GLY A 223 28.00 17.16 -5.89
C GLY A 223 29.24 16.72 -6.67
N CYS A 224 29.22 15.58 -7.38
CA CYS A 224 30.38 15.11 -8.15
C CYS A 224 30.59 15.98 -9.42
N PRO A 225 31.76 16.64 -9.59
CA PRO A 225 32.02 17.51 -10.73
C PRO A 225 32.03 16.76 -12.07
N ALA A 226 31.60 17.44 -13.14
CA ALA A 226 31.54 16.86 -14.49
C ALA A 226 32.90 16.34 -14.99
N ASP A 227 34.00 17.02 -14.66
CA ASP A 227 35.34 16.61 -15.06
C ASP A 227 35.79 15.32 -14.37
N GLU A 228 35.40 15.10 -13.12
CA GLU A 228 35.68 13.86 -12.40
C GLU A 228 34.87 12.69 -12.98
N ILE A 229 33.58 12.91 -13.26
CA ILE A 229 32.72 11.92 -13.94
C ILE A 229 33.33 11.53 -15.29
N GLU A 230 33.78 12.51 -16.07
CA GLU A 230 34.39 12.27 -17.38
C GLU A 230 35.71 11.51 -17.28
N LYS A 231 36.56 11.84 -16.29
CA LYS A 231 37.82 11.10 -16.03
C LYS A 231 37.54 9.64 -15.71
N ILE A 232 36.57 9.37 -14.84
CA ILE A 232 36.19 7.99 -14.47
C ILE A 232 35.63 7.25 -15.68
N ALA A 233 34.66 7.83 -16.39
CA ALA A 233 34.09 7.19 -17.58
C ALA A 233 35.16 6.94 -18.66
N THR A 234 36.10 7.86 -18.83
CA THR A 234 37.25 7.71 -19.73
C THR A 234 38.16 6.57 -19.27
N TYR A 235 38.45 6.44 -17.98
CA TYR A 235 39.22 5.32 -17.42
C TYR A 235 38.53 3.97 -17.67
N LEU A 236 37.23 3.88 -17.43
CA LEU A 236 36.44 2.66 -17.66
C LEU A 236 36.43 2.25 -19.14
N LEU A 237 36.31 3.21 -20.05
CA LEU A 237 36.35 2.96 -21.50
C LEU A 237 37.78 2.64 -22.00
N LYS A 238 38.78 3.46 -21.65
CA LYS A 238 40.14 3.36 -22.21
C LYS A 238 40.98 2.28 -21.54
N GLU A 239 41.01 2.25 -20.22
CA GLU A 239 41.88 1.35 -19.46
C GLU A 239 41.18 0.03 -19.17
N LYS A 240 39.92 0.09 -18.71
CA LYS A 240 39.16 -1.12 -18.36
C LYS A 240 38.49 -1.80 -19.54
N LYS A 241 38.33 -1.11 -20.67
CA LYS A 241 37.69 -1.62 -21.89
C LYS A 241 36.25 -2.11 -21.66
N LEU A 242 35.48 -1.37 -20.87
CA LEU A 242 34.11 -1.72 -20.52
C LEU A 242 33.09 -0.85 -21.25
N ASN A 243 31.97 -1.47 -21.64
CA ASN A 243 30.79 -0.71 -22.04
C ASN A 243 30.27 0.08 -20.84
N THR A 244 29.99 1.37 -20.98
CA THR A 244 29.80 2.24 -19.82
C THR A 244 28.50 3.04 -19.88
N PHE A 245 27.72 2.99 -18.79
CA PHE A 245 26.67 3.96 -18.52
C PHE A 245 27.13 4.99 -17.49
N VAL A 246 26.73 6.24 -17.66
CA VAL A 246 26.85 7.29 -16.63
C VAL A 246 25.48 7.63 -16.06
N LYS A 247 25.34 7.56 -14.74
CA LYS A 247 24.10 7.88 -14.05
C LYS A 247 23.81 9.39 -14.11
N CYS A 248 22.57 9.73 -14.49
CA CYS A 248 22.06 11.10 -14.58
C CYS A 248 20.81 11.25 -13.70
N ASN A 249 20.78 12.32 -12.90
CA ASN A 249 19.72 12.60 -11.92
C ASN A 249 18.76 13.70 -12.41
N PRO A 250 17.45 13.64 -12.06
CA PRO A 250 16.48 14.67 -12.41
C PRO A 250 16.78 16.08 -11.89
N THR A 251 17.75 16.25 -11.00
CA THR A 251 18.27 17.57 -10.60
C THR A 251 18.69 18.41 -11.82
N MET A 252 19.09 17.78 -12.93
CA MET A 252 19.36 18.43 -14.23
C MET A 252 18.15 19.15 -14.88
N LEU A 253 16.93 18.96 -14.36
CA LEU A 253 15.73 19.68 -14.80
C LEU A 253 15.60 21.07 -14.14
N GLY A 254 16.30 21.30 -13.03
CA GLY A 254 16.19 22.53 -12.24
C GLY A 254 15.09 22.48 -11.17
N TYR A 255 15.33 23.20 -10.08
CA TYR A 255 14.46 23.22 -8.88
C TYR A 255 13.02 23.59 -9.22
N GLU A 256 12.82 24.68 -9.95
CA GLU A 256 11.50 25.21 -10.30
C GLU A 256 10.64 24.20 -11.06
N PHE A 257 11.24 23.45 -11.99
CA PHE A 257 10.52 22.42 -12.74
C PHE A 257 10.10 21.27 -11.83
N ALA A 258 11.02 20.77 -11.00
CA ALA A 258 10.75 19.67 -10.08
C ALA A 258 9.67 20.05 -9.06
N ARG A 259 9.81 21.22 -8.43
CA ARG A 259 8.86 21.72 -7.42
C ARG A 259 7.47 21.92 -8.01
N LYS A 260 7.36 22.62 -9.15
CA LYS A 260 6.07 22.86 -9.83
C LYS A 260 5.38 21.55 -10.23
N THR A 261 6.14 20.59 -10.73
CA THR A 261 5.60 19.29 -11.17
C THR A 261 5.07 18.48 -9.98
N LEU A 262 5.86 18.39 -8.90
CA LEU A 262 5.45 17.67 -7.69
C LEU A 262 4.25 18.34 -7.00
N ASP A 263 4.22 19.67 -6.94
CA ASP A 263 3.06 20.42 -6.40
C ASP A 263 1.78 20.15 -7.18
N TYR A 264 1.87 20.21 -8.52
CA TYR A 264 0.74 19.94 -9.40
C TYR A 264 0.15 18.54 -9.17
N MET A 265 1.00 17.56 -8.88
CA MET A 265 0.62 16.16 -8.66
C MET A 265 0.20 15.85 -7.21
N GLY A 266 0.22 16.85 -6.32
CA GLY A 266 -0.18 16.72 -4.91
C GLY A 266 0.93 16.22 -3.98
N TYR A 267 2.19 16.37 -4.36
CA TYR A 267 3.39 16.05 -3.58
C TYR A 267 4.04 17.29 -2.96
N ASP A 268 3.24 18.30 -2.62
CA ASP A 268 3.64 19.58 -1.99
C ASP A 268 4.23 19.42 -0.58
N TYR A 269 4.03 18.26 0.05
CA TYR A 269 4.60 17.92 1.35
C TYR A 269 6.04 17.38 1.27
N ILE A 270 6.53 17.00 0.09
CA ILE A 270 7.89 16.50 -0.07
C ILE A 270 8.83 17.70 -0.04
N VAL A 271 9.76 17.70 0.91
CA VAL A 271 10.65 18.84 1.17
C VAL A 271 12.01 18.58 0.52
N PHE A 272 12.50 19.58 -0.20
CA PHE A 272 13.85 19.67 -0.76
C PHE A 272 14.10 21.13 -1.12
N ASP A 273 15.37 21.54 -1.10
CA ASP A 273 15.81 22.86 -1.50
C ASP A 273 16.53 22.85 -2.86
N ASP A 274 17.22 23.94 -3.19
CA ASP A 274 17.95 24.09 -4.45
C ASP A 274 19.44 23.70 -4.36
N HIS A 275 19.91 23.19 -3.22
CA HIS A 275 21.31 22.83 -2.98
C HIS A 275 21.79 21.75 -3.95
N HIS A 276 21.12 20.58 -3.94
CA HIS A 276 21.41 19.47 -4.85
C HIS A 276 21.32 19.85 -6.33
N PHE A 277 20.45 20.80 -6.68
CA PHE A 277 20.30 21.27 -8.06
C PHE A 277 21.47 22.12 -8.54
N LYS A 278 22.18 22.80 -7.62
CA LYS A 278 23.34 23.64 -7.93
C LYS A 278 24.64 22.86 -7.90
N GLU A 279 24.73 21.86 -7.01
CA GLU A 279 25.97 21.10 -6.80
C GLU A 279 26.09 19.89 -7.74
N ASP A 280 24.97 19.26 -8.10
CA ASP A 280 24.98 18.14 -9.04
C ASP A 280 25.44 18.54 -10.44
N LEU A 281 25.73 17.53 -11.25
CA LEU A 281 26.02 17.67 -12.68
C LEU A 281 24.96 18.53 -13.39
N GLN A 282 25.39 19.66 -13.96
CA GLN A 282 24.53 20.58 -14.68
C GLN A 282 24.21 20.07 -16.10
N PHE A 283 23.04 20.43 -16.64
CA PHE A 283 22.56 19.88 -17.92
C PHE A 283 23.51 20.14 -19.09
N ASP A 284 23.97 21.38 -19.27
CA ASP A 284 24.81 21.76 -20.41
C ASP A 284 26.22 21.12 -20.32
N GLU A 285 26.75 21.01 -19.11
CA GLU A 285 28.01 20.33 -18.82
C GLU A 285 27.90 18.82 -19.11
N ALA A 286 26.81 18.20 -18.66
CA ALA A 286 26.52 16.80 -18.96
C ALA A 286 26.46 16.56 -20.47
N CYS A 287 25.76 17.41 -21.22
CA CYS A 287 25.65 17.26 -22.66
C CYS A 287 27.01 17.35 -23.36
N THR A 288 27.86 18.27 -22.91
CA THR A 288 29.24 18.43 -23.43
C THR A 288 30.11 17.21 -23.13
N MET A 289 30.04 16.69 -21.90
CA MET A 289 30.72 15.45 -21.48
C MET A 289 30.23 14.24 -22.28
N ILE A 290 28.91 14.05 -22.38
CA ILE A 290 28.28 12.92 -23.08
C ILE A 290 28.68 12.90 -24.56
N LYS A 291 28.71 14.07 -25.24
CA LYS A 291 29.18 14.16 -26.64
C LYS A 291 30.61 13.65 -26.79
N ARG A 292 31.52 14.00 -25.87
CA ARG A 292 32.92 13.54 -25.87
C ARG A 292 33.02 12.04 -25.61
N LEU A 293 32.28 11.52 -24.63
CA LEU A 293 32.30 10.11 -24.27
C LEU A 293 31.69 9.21 -25.35
N LEU A 294 30.63 9.67 -26.05
CA LEU A 294 30.06 8.98 -27.22
C LEU A 294 31.08 8.84 -28.36
N LEU A 295 31.83 9.91 -28.66
CA LEU A 295 32.89 9.86 -29.67
C LEU A 295 34.01 8.91 -29.25
N LEU A 296 34.46 9.02 -28.00
CA LEU A 296 35.50 8.17 -27.46
C LEU A 296 35.11 6.68 -27.49
N SER A 297 33.90 6.33 -27.08
CA SER A 297 33.45 4.94 -27.08
C SER A 297 33.40 4.38 -28.51
N LYS A 298 32.95 5.19 -29.47
CA LYS A 298 32.92 4.83 -30.89
C LYS A 298 34.34 4.55 -31.42
N ASP A 299 35.30 5.41 -31.11
CA ASP A 299 36.71 5.25 -31.53
C ASP A 299 37.34 3.98 -30.94
N LEU A 300 36.90 3.56 -29.75
CA LEU A 300 37.34 2.35 -29.06
C LEU A 300 36.56 1.08 -29.45
N GLY A 301 35.49 1.20 -30.24
CA GLY A 301 34.59 0.08 -30.55
C GLY A 301 33.75 -0.40 -29.36
N LEU A 302 33.56 0.45 -28.34
CA LEU A 302 32.78 0.19 -27.13
C LEU A 302 31.44 0.94 -27.16
N LYS A 303 30.52 0.53 -26.29
CA LYS A 303 29.21 1.17 -26.11
C LYS A 303 29.22 2.15 -24.96
N PHE A 304 28.50 3.24 -25.13
CA PHE A 304 28.30 4.26 -24.12
C PHE A 304 26.85 4.76 -24.14
N GLY A 305 26.32 5.09 -22.96
CA GLY A 305 25.04 5.74 -22.82
C GLY A 305 24.88 6.38 -21.45
N VAL A 306 23.64 6.74 -21.12
CA VAL A 306 23.29 7.26 -19.79
C VAL A 306 22.27 6.37 -19.10
N LYS A 307 22.31 6.39 -17.77
CA LYS A 307 21.36 5.71 -16.89
C LYS A 307 20.53 6.75 -16.15
N LEU A 308 19.22 6.79 -16.37
CA LEU A 308 18.34 7.64 -15.58
C LEU A 308 18.08 6.99 -14.23
N THR A 309 18.37 7.75 -13.17
CA THR A 309 18.31 7.29 -11.79
C THR A 309 16.93 6.82 -11.33
N ASN A 310 16.97 5.94 -10.34
CA ASN A 310 15.85 5.50 -9.52
C ASN A 310 15.65 6.33 -8.25
N THR A 311 16.42 7.38 -8.01
CA THR A 311 16.38 8.16 -6.78
C THR A 311 16.38 9.67 -7.03
N PHE A 312 15.74 10.42 -6.15
CA PHE A 312 15.75 11.88 -6.11
C PHE A 312 15.93 12.33 -4.65
N PRO A 313 16.93 13.16 -4.34
CA PRO A 313 17.24 13.56 -2.96
C PRO A 313 16.14 14.45 -2.38
N VAL A 314 15.76 14.19 -1.12
CA VAL A 314 14.74 14.93 -0.35
C VAL A 314 15.08 14.90 1.14
N ASP A 315 14.52 15.84 1.89
CA ASP A 315 14.74 15.97 3.34
C ASP A 315 13.79 15.06 4.13
N VAL A 316 14.23 14.59 5.30
CA VAL A 316 13.41 13.82 6.23
C VAL A 316 12.68 14.74 7.20
N GLU A 317 11.40 15.00 6.92
CA GLU A 317 10.57 15.94 7.70
C GLU A 317 9.43 15.26 8.45
N ARG A 318 9.17 13.97 8.22
CA ARG A 318 8.04 13.25 8.83
C ARG A 318 8.46 11.94 9.47
N ASN A 319 9.75 11.78 9.78
CA ASN A 319 10.35 10.56 10.34
C ASN A 319 10.09 9.34 9.45
N GLU A 320 10.17 9.52 8.12
CA GLU A 320 9.98 8.46 7.14
C GLU A 320 11.01 7.34 7.29
N VAL A 321 12.25 7.73 7.56
CA VAL A 321 13.43 6.91 7.86
C VAL A 321 14.29 7.63 8.90
N PRO A 322 15.17 6.94 9.66
CA PRO A 322 15.99 7.55 10.70
C PRO A 322 17.26 8.22 10.14
N ALA A 323 17.09 9.18 9.23
CA ALA A 323 18.18 9.96 8.61
C ALA A 323 17.77 11.43 8.50
N ASP A 324 18.71 12.31 8.15
CA ASP A 324 18.41 13.73 7.87
C ASP A 324 17.97 13.93 6.40
N GLU A 325 18.57 13.16 5.49
CA GLU A 325 18.23 13.12 4.06
C GLU A 325 17.86 11.70 3.61
N MET A 326 17.05 11.62 2.56
CA MET A 326 16.60 10.36 1.96
C MET A 326 16.39 10.48 0.45
N TYR A 327 16.25 9.33 -0.20
CA TYR A 327 16.08 9.22 -1.64
C TYR A 327 14.66 8.77 -2.01
N MET A 328 13.91 9.67 -2.63
CA MET A 328 12.57 9.43 -3.16
C MET A 328 12.60 8.65 -4.49
N SER A 329 11.66 7.72 -4.65
CA SER A 329 11.44 6.94 -5.87
C SER A 329 9.94 6.62 -6.08
N GLY A 330 9.64 5.82 -7.11
CA GLY A 330 8.29 5.36 -7.45
C GLY A 330 7.52 6.35 -8.32
N ARG A 331 6.19 6.41 -8.16
CA ARG A 331 5.29 7.22 -9.01
C ARG A 331 5.57 8.72 -8.96
N ALA A 332 6.07 9.23 -7.84
CA ALA A 332 6.47 10.64 -7.73
C ALA A 332 7.72 10.97 -8.58
N LEU A 333 8.61 9.99 -8.81
CA LEU A 333 9.83 10.16 -9.60
C LEU A 333 9.59 10.00 -11.11
N LEU A 334 8.62 9.17 -11.52
CA LEU A 334 8.33 8.83 -12.92
C LEU A 334 8.22 10.07 -13.85
N PRO A 335 7.47 11.14 -13.53
CA PRO A 335 7.37 12.32 -14.38
C PRO A 335 8.69 13.06 -14.54
N LEU A 336 9.48 13.16 -13.47
CA LEU A 336 10.78 13.82 -13.50
C LEU A 336 11.77 13.02 -14.36
N SER A 337 11.84 11.70 -14.16
CA SER A 337 12.74 10.85 -14.95
C SER A 337 12.37 10.79 -16.43
N ILE A 338 11.08 10.71 -16.79
CA ILE A 338 10.64 10.78 -18.20
C ILE A 338 10.90 12.17 -18.81
N SER A 339 10.71 13.25 -18.05
CA SER A 339 11.00 14.60 -18.53
C SER A 339 12.50 14.79 -18.79
N LEU A 340 13.37 14.23 -17.95
CA LEU A 340 14.81 14.22 -18.19
C LEU A 340 15.17 13.36 -19.41
N ALA A 341 14.55 12.19 -19.56
CA ALA A 341 14.72 11.36 -20.76
C ALA A 341 14.38 12.15 -22.02
N GLN A 342 13.23 12.83 -22.03
CA GLN A 342 12.79 13.67 -23.13
C GLN A 342 13.80 14.80 -23.43
N LYS A 343 14.27 15.51 -22.40
CA LYS A 343 15.20 16.63 -22.55
C LYS A 343 16.54 16.16 -23.16
N LEU A 344 17.08 15.05 -22.68
CA LEU A 344 18.29 14.44 -23.24
C LEU A 344 18.05 13.91 -24.66
N SER A 345 16.97 13.16 -24.91
CA SER A 345 16.69 12.64 -26.25
C SER A 345 16.49 13.75 -27.28
N LYS A 346 15.94 14.91 -26.91
CA LYS A 346 15.86 16.08 -27.79
C LYS A 346 17.25 16.65 -28.14
N GLU A 347 18.13 16.79 -27.16
CA GLU A 347 19.50 17.32 -27.38
C GLU A 347 20.35 16.41 -28.28
N PHE A 348 20.08 15.10 -28.28
CA PHE A 348 20.85 14.10 -29.01
C PHE A 348 20.11 13.49 -30.22
N ASP A 349 19.01 14.10 -30.69
CA ASP A 349 18.17 13.59 -31.78
C ASP A 349 17.74 12.11 -31.62
N GLY A 350 17.49 11.68 -30.39
CA GLY A 350 17.13 10.28 -30.07
C GLY A 350 18.28 9.27 -30.22
N LYS A 351 19.51 9.71 -30.50
CA LYS A 351 20.67 8.82 -30.74
C LYS A 351 21.40 8.40 -29.48
N LEU A 352 21.22 9.13 -28.36
CA LEU A 352 21.82 8.78 -27.07
C LEU A 352 21.13 7.54 -26.49
N PRO A 353 21.85 6.43 -26.24
CA PRO A 353 21.28 5.29 -25.54
C PRO A 353 20.93 5.65 -24.09
N ILE A 354 19.71 5.30 -23.68
CA ILE A 354 19.20 5.56 -22.33
C ILE A 354 18.73 4.26 -21.68
N SER A 355 19.40 3.88 -20.59
CA SER A 355 18.87 2.93 -19.62
C SER A 355 18.01 3.68 -18.59
N TYR A 356 16.93 3.06 -18.11
CA TYR A 356 15.90 3.77 -17.32
C TYR A 356 15.62 3.13 -15.98
N SER A 357 15.34 3.92 -14.94
CA SER A 357 14.97 3.42 -13.61
C SER A 357 14.01 4.31 -12.81
N GLY A 358 13.19 5.15 -13.46
CA GLY A 358 12.30 6.10 -12.76
C GLY A 358 10.85 5.64 -12.66
N GLY A 359 10.47 4.82 -11.68
CA GLY A 359 9.05 4.51 -11.44
C GLY A 359 8.34 3.73 -12.55
N ALA A 360 9.08 2.97 -13.36
CA ALA A 360 8.49 2.04 -14.32
C ALA A 360 7.74 0.90 -13.61
N ASP A 361 6.60 0.50 -14.16
CA ASP A 361 5.77 -0.62 -13.70
C ASP A 361 4.91 -1.21 -14.84
N ALA A 362 4.04 -2.16 -14.53
CA ALA A 362 3.21 -2.83 -15.53
C ALA A 362 2.23 -1.91 -16.28
N PHE A 363 1.95 -0.69 -15.79
CA PHE A 363 1.04 0.25 -16.46
C PHE A 363 1.73 1.13 -17.51
N ASN A 364 3.07 1.21 -17.50
CA ASN A 364 3.83 2.11 -18.37
C ASN A 364 5.03 1.44 -19.07
N ILE A 365 5.46 0.25 -18.65
CA ILE A 365 6.66 -0.41 -19.17
C ILE A 365 6.63 -0.61 -20.69
N GLU A 366 5.48 -1.05 -21.23
CA GLU A 366 5.33 -1.33 -22.65
C GLU A 366 5.52 -0.07 -23.48
N GLU A 367 4.96 1.06 -23.03
CA GLU A 367 5.06 2.35 -23.71
C GLU A 367 6.50 2.88 -23.65
N ILE A 368 7.16 2.79 -22.49
CA ILE A 368 8.57 3.19 -22.32
C ILE A 368 9.48 2.37 -23.25
N PHE A 369 9.28 1.05 -23.31
CA PHE A 369 10.11 0.17 -24.15
C PHE A 369 9.91 0.42 -25.65
N LYS A 370 8.66 0.57 -26.11
CA LYS A 370 8.34 0.80 -27.53
C LYS A 370 8.86 2.14 -28.06
N ILE A 371 9.10 3.11 -27.19
CA ILE A 371 9.75 4.38 -27.53
C ILE A 371 11.25 4.19 -27.83
N GLY A 372 11.85 3.08 -27.42
CA GLY A 372 13.27 2.79 -27.62
C GLY A 372 14.14 3.01 -26.37
N ILE A 373 13.55 3.20 -25.19
CA ILE A 373 14.28 3.25 -23.93
C ILE A 373 14.58 1.83 -23.48
N GLN A 374 15.86 1.47 -23.33
CA GLN A 374 16.30 0.14 -22.94
C GLN A 374 17.77 0.14 -22.50
N PRO A 375 18.17 -0.75 -21.57
CA PRO A 375 17.30 -1.62 -20.75
C PRO A 375 16.53 -0.83 -19.67
N ILE A 376 15.48 -1.44 -19.10
CA ILE A 376 14.64 -0.80 -18.08
C ILE A 376 14.78 -1.53 -16.75
N THR A 377 15.36 -0.89 -15.75
CA THR A 377 15.46 -1.46 -14.41
C THR A 377 14.39 -0.94 -13.46
N MET A 378 14.03 -1.75 -12.45
CA MET A 378 12.95 -1.46 -11.51
C MET A 378 13.43 -1.63 -10.06
N ALA A 379 12.91 -0.80 -9.15
CA ALA A 379 13.20 -0.86 -7.72
C ALA A 379 11.93 -0.78 -6.86
N THR A 380 11.25 0.37 -6.85
CA THR A 380 10.08 0.59 -5.97
C THR A 380 8.95 -0.40 -6.18
N SER A 381 8.62 -0.72 -7.42
CA SER A 381 7.50 -1.61 -7.71
C SER A 381 7.73 -3.00 -7.12
N ILE A 382 8.97 -3.52 -7.18
CA ILE A 382 9.34 -4.82 -6.62
C ILE A 382 9.58 -4.80 -5.09
N LEU A 383 9.73 -3.62 -4.46
CA LEU A 383 9.67 -3.50 -2.99
C LEU A 383 8.24 -3.57 -2.43
N LYS A 384 7.22 -3.49 -3.28
CA LYS A 384 5.80 -3.50 -2.87
C LYS A 384 5.20 -4.90 -2.93
N PRO A 385 4.13 -5.19 -2.15
CA PRO A 385 3.41 -6.46 -2.14
C PRO A 385 3.24 -7.06 -3.54
N GLY A 386 3.53 -8.35 -3.69
CA GLY A 386 3.76 -9.01 -4.97
C GLY A 386 5.25 -9.19 -5.32
N GLY A 387 6.12 -8.30 -4.86
CA GLY A 387 7.57 -8.50 -4.87
C GLY A 387 8.16 -8.79 -6.25
N TYR A 388 9.09 -9.74 -6.26
CA TYR A 388 9.73 -10.34 -7.44
C TYR A 388 8.72 -10.86 -8.49
N ASN A 389 7.57 -11.41 -8.06
CA ASN A 389 6.60 -12.01 -8.99
C ASN A 389 6.10 -11.02 -10.07
N ARG A 390 6.26 -9.72 -9.83
CA ARG A 390 5.89 -8.66 -10.76
C ARG A 390 6.77 -8.63 -12.01
N PHE A 391 8.01 -9.10 -11.95
CA PHE A 391 8.85 -9.19 -13.15
C PHE A 391 8.20 -10.04 -14.23
N LYS A 392 7.43 -11.06 -13.86
CA LYS A 392 6.80 -11.95 -14.84
C LYS A 392 5.78 -11.20 -15.67
N GLN A 393 4.90 -10.46 -15.00
CA GLN A 393 3.91 -9.62 -15.67
C GLN A 393 4.59 -8.61 -16.61
N VAL A 394 5.61 -7.92 -16.10
CA VAL A 394 6.31 -6.87 -16.84
C VAL A 394 7.04 -7.46 -18.06
N ALA A 395 7.72 -8.60 -17.90
CA ALA A 395 8.40 -9.31 -18.99
C ALA A 395 7.40 -9.80 -20.05
N GLU A 396 6.27 -10.39 -19.65
CA GLU A 396 5.22 -10.84 -20.58
C GLU A 396 4.58 -9.69 -21.36
N LEU A 397 4.52 -8.47 -20.81
CA LEU A 397 4.00 -7.29 -21.52
C LEU A 397 4.94 -6.77 -22.61
N VAL A 398 6.26 -6.89 -22.42
CA VAL A 398 7.27 -6.41 -23.38
C VAL A 398 7.72 -7.49 -24.37
N GLU A 399 7.53 -8.77 -24.03
CA GLU A 399 7.90 -9.94 -24.85
C GLU A 399 7.44 -9.84 -26.32
N PRO A 400 6.21 -9.39 -26.64
CA PRO A 400 5.76 -9.26 -28.04
C PRO A 400 6.53 -8.20 -28.85
N HIS A 401 7.26 -7.30 -28.19
CA HIS A 401 7.94 -6.16 -28.80
C HIS A 401 9.46 -6.32 -28.87
N LEU A 402 10.00 -7.48 -28.48
CA LEU A 402 11.43 -7.75 -28.56
C LEU A 402 11.93 -7.65 -30.00
N ASN A 403 12.93 -6.80 -30.22
CA ASN A 403 13.55 -6.58 -31.53
C ASN A 403 15.07 -6.76 -31.41
N SER A 404 15.67 -7.46 -32.37
CA SER A 404 17.11 -7.69 -32.43
C SER A 404 17.91 -6.44 -32.82
N GLN A 405 17.28 -5.41 -33.40
CA GLN A 405 17.94 -4.18 -33.81
C GLN A 405 17.46 -2.98 -33.01
N TYR A 406 18.40 -2.30 -32.35
CA TYR A 406 18.17 -1.01 -31.71
C TYR A 406 18.03 0.11 -32.75
N GLN A 407 16.93 0.87 -32.70
CA GLN A 407 16.60 1.92 -33.67
C GLN A 407 16.75 3.36 -33.11
N GLY A 408 17.25 3.52 -31.88
CA GLY A 408 17.24 4.79 -31.18
C GLY A 408 15.93 5.08 -30.47
N ILE A 409 15.80 6.29 -29.92
CA ILE A 409 14.63 6.76 -29.17
C ILE A 409 13.74 7.63 -30.06
N ASP A 410 12.44 7.31 -30.09
CA ASP A 410 11.40 8.11 -30.74
C ASP A 410 11.07 9.35 -29.89
N VAL A 411 11.70 10.48 -30.24
CA VAL A 411 11.61 11.75 -29.49
C VAL A 411 10.20 12.34 -29.47
N GLU A 412 9.43 12.13 -30.55
CA GLU A 412 8.05 12.64 -30.64
C GLU A 412 7.15 11.87 -29.68
N LYS A 413 7.19 10.53 -29.73
CA LYS A 413 6.42 9.71 -28.78
C LYS A 413 6.84 9.93 -27.34
N LEU A 414 8.14 10.12 -27.08
CA LEU A 414 8.63 10.44 -25.73
C LEU A 414 8.12 11.79 -25.23
N THR A 415 8.00 12.78 -26.11
CA THR A 415 7.41 14.08 -25.76
C THR A 415 5.93 13.94 -25.38
N ILE A 416 5.15 13.18 -26.15
CA ILE A 416 3.76 12.89 -25.83
C ILE A 416 3.65 12.15 -24.48
N LEU A 417 4.53 11.18 -24.23
CA LEU A 417 4.55 10.42 -22.98
C LEU A 417 4.85 11.32 -21.77
N ALA A 418 5.82 12.23 -21.88
CA ALA A 418 6.19 13.15 -20.82
C ALA A 418 5.02 14.05 -20.38
N GLU A 419 4.25 14.58 -21.35
CA GLU A 419 3.06 15.38 -21.06
C GLU A 419 1.92 14.53 -20.46
N LYS A 420 1.70 13.35 -21.02
CA LYS A 420 0.65 12.40 -20.58
C LYS A 420 0.87 11.95 -19.12
N ILE A 421 2.10 11.60 -18.74
CA ILE A 421 2.41 11.07 -17.40
C ILE A 421 2.13 12.07 -16.29
N ILE A 422 2.36 13.37 -16.52
CA ILE A 422 2.04 14.44 -15.57
C ILE A 422 0.52 14.57 -15.38
N GLN A 423 -0.27 14.37 -16.43
CA GLN A 423 -1.73 14.49 -16.39
C GLN A 423 -2.44 13.23 -15.90
N ASP A 424 -1.77 12.07 -15.98
CA ASP A 424 -2.34 10.80 -15.55
C ASP A 424 -2.55 10.77 -14.03
N GLU A 425 -3.82 10.72 -13.62
CA GLU A 425 -4.23 10.67 -12.21
C GLU A 425 -3.57 9.51 -11.46
N ARG A 426 -3.16 8.42 -12.11
CA ARG A 426 -2.46 7.29 -11.47
C ARG A 426 -1.17 7.72 -10.78
N ASN A 427 -0.49 8.72 -11.34
CA ASN A 427 0.76 9.25 -10.83
C ASN A 427 0.56 10.32 -9.75
N HIS A 428 -0.68 10.77 -9.50
CA HIS A 428 -0.98 11.80 -8.51
C HIS A 428 -1.11 11.19 -7.11
N LYS A 429 -0.83 11.99 -6.08
CA LYS A 429 -0.95 11.57 -4.67
C LYS A 429 -2.36 11.08 -4.32
N SER A 430 -3.38 11.70 -4.91
CA SER A 430 -4.79 11.36 -4.67
C SER A 430 -5.23 10.01 -5.22
N TYR A 431 -4.45 9.36 -6.09
CA TYR A 431 -4.81 8.07 -6.69
C TYR A 431 -5.06 6.99 -5.64
N ARG A 432 -4.25 7.00 -4.56
CA ARG A 432 -4.28 6.06 -3.44
C ARG A 432 -4.98 6.61 -2.19
N GLU A 433 -5.92 7.54 -2.39
CA GLU A 433 -6.97 7.86 -1.41
C GLU A 433 -6.52 8.56 -0.10
N LYS A 434 -5.38 9.26 -0.09
CA LYS A 434 -4.88 10.03 1.09
C LYS A 434 -4.77 9.21 2.38
N VAL A 435 -4.53 7.90 2.25
CA VAL A 435 -4.41 6.98 3.39
C VAL A 435 -3.16 7.31 4.20
N ARG A 436 -3.32 7.47 5.52
CA ARG A 436 -2.21 7.74 6.45
C ARG A 436 -1.43 6.49 6.83
N SER A 437 -2.13 5.40 7.13
CA SER A 437 -1.56 4.09 7.39
C SER A 437 -2.63 3.04 7.15
N ARG A 438 -2.20 1.86 6.70
CA ARG A 438 -3.10 0.71 6.56
C ARG A 438 -3.12 -0.22 7.75
N LYS A 439 -2.19 -0.01 8.70
CA LYS A 439 -2.15 -0.79 9.93
C LYS A 439 -3.47 -0.63 10.65
N THR A 440 -3.98 -1.75 11.12
CA THR A 440 -5.11 -1.80 12.04
C THR A 440 -4.59 -1.73 13.47
N GLU A 441 -5.47 -1.52 14.45
CA GLU A 441 -5.09 -1.42 15.87
C GLU A 441 -4.64 -2.74 16.51
N SER A 442 -4.60 -3.85 15.78
CA SER A 442 -4.17 -5.13 16.34
C SER A 442 -2.65 -5.29 16.28
N GLU A 443 -2.06 -5.72 17.38
CA GLU A 443 -0.67 -6.18 17.45
C GLU A 443 -0.43 -7.41 16.56
N LEU A 444 0.81 -7.57 16.10
CA LEU A 444 1.24 -8.70 15.28
C LEU A 444 1.40 -9.93 16.18
N PRO A 445 0.54 -10.96 16.06
CA PRO A 445 0.73 -12.17 16.85
C PRO A 445 1.93 -12.96 16.33
N LEU A 446 2.62 -13.69 17.22
CA LEU A 446 3.73 -14.58 16.86
C LEU A 446 3.29 -15.63 15.82
N PHE A 447 2.12 -16.23 16.05
CA PHE A 447 1.50 -17.25 15.20
C PHE A 447 0.18 -16.76 14.59
N ASP A 448 -0.36 -17.49 13.61
CA ASP A 448 -1.74 -17.32 13.11
C ASP A 448 -2.07 -15.88 12.67
N CYS A 449 -1.13 -15.20 12.00
CA CYS A 449 -1.23 -13.75 11.80
C CYS A 449 -2.08 -13.26 10.63
N TYR A 450 -2.41 -14.08 9.62
CA TYR A 450 -3.11 -13.53 8.45
C TYR A 450 -4.55 -13.12 8.77
N LYS A 451 -5.03 -12.02 8.18
CA LYS A 451 -6.41 -11.54 8.33
C LYS A 451 -6.80 -10.67 7.14
N ALA A 452 -8.09 -10.45 6.93
CA ALA A 452 -8.55 -9.44 5.97
C ALA A 452 -8.68 -8.09 6.68
N PRO A 453 -7.71 -7.16 6.57
CA PRO A 453 -7.73 -5.90 7.33
C PRO A 453 -8.94 -5.01 6.98
N CYS A 454 -9.51 -5.15 5.78
CA CYS A 454 -10.75 -4.47 5.40
C CYS A 454 -11.97 -4.91 6.24
N LYS A 455 -11.97 -6.17 6.71
CA LYS A 455 -13.01 -6.78 7.58
C LYS A 455 -12.61 -6.65 9.06
N ASP A 456 -11.36 -6.94 9.39
CA ASP A 456 -10.81 -7.07 10.74
C ASP A 456 -9.97 -5.84 11.11
N GLY A 457 -10.66 -4.71 11.34
CA GLY A 457 -10.08 -3.43 11.74
C GLY A 457 -10.59 -2.26 10.88
N GLY A 458 -10.84 -2.49 9.58
CA GLY A 458 -11.26 -1.42 8.68
C GLY A 458 -12.77 -1.16 8.58
N CYS A 459 -13.62 -2.20 8.63
CA CYS A 459 -15.07 -2.03 8.56
C CYS A 459 -15.67 -2.01 9.98
N PRO A 460 -16.35 -0.92 10.42
CA PRO A 460 -16.89 -0.83 11.77
C PRO A 460 -17.88 -1.94 12.15
N ILE A 461 -18.64 -2.45 11.19
CA ILE A 461 -19.60 -3.56 11.41
C ILE A 461 -18.97 -4.95 11.22
N HIS A 462 -17.66 -5.01 10.94
CA HIS A 462 -16.92 -6.23 10.57
C HIS A 462 -17.60 -7.00 9.44
N GLN A 463 -17.99 -6.28 8.39
CA GLN A 463 -18.64 -6.83 7.20
C GLN A 463 -17.73 -7.87 6.53
N GLN A 464 -18.32 -8.98 6.10
CA GLN A 464 -17.63 -10.12 5.49
C GLN A 464 -17.29 -9.84 4.01
N ILE A 465 -16.34 -8.92 3.82
CA ILE A 465 -15.98 -8.33 2.54
C ILE A 465 -15.37 -9.34 1.57
N PRO A 466 -14.32 -10.11 1.92
CA PRO A 466 -13.77 -11.11 1.02
C PRO A 466 -14.80 -12.14 0.53
N GLU A 467 -15.79 -12.45 1.37
CA GLU A 467 -16.84 -13.43 1.10
C GLU A 467 -17.84 -12.90 0.09
N TYR A 468 -18.47 -11.74 0.33
CA TYR A 468 -19.45 -11.21 -0.62
C TYR A 468 -18.79 -10.79 -1.94
N LEU A 469 -17.54 -10.32 -1.94
CA LEU A 469 -16.82 -9.99 -3.18
C LEU A 469 -16.68 -11.20 -4.09
N LYS A 470 -16.33 -12.35 -3.51
CA LYS A 470 -16.21 -13.62 -4.25
C LYS A 470 -17.56 -14.11 -4.77
N LEU A 471 -18.61 -14.00 -3.96
CA LEU A 471 -19.96 -14.40 -4.36
C LEU A 471 -20.50 -13.51 -5.48
N VAL A 472 -20.27 -12.20 -5.41
CA VAL A 472 -20.63 -11.23 -6.46
C VAL A 472 -19.88 -11.53 -7.75
N SER A 473 -18.57 -11.83 -7.69
CA SER A 473 -17.81 -12.16 -8.91
C SER A 473 -18.19 -13.50 -9.54
N GLN A 474 -18.93 -14.34 -8.82
CA GLN A 474 -19.55 -15.57 -9.31
C GLN A 474 -21.05 -15.41 -9.64
N GLU A 475 -21.57 -14.18 -9.58
CA GLU A 475 -22.99 -13.86 -9.80
C GLU A 475 -23.97 -14.58 -8.85
N LYS A 476 -23.46 -15.06 -7.71
CA LYS A 476 -24.25 -15.70 -6.65
C LYS A 476 -24.89 -14.66 -5.73
N TYR A 477 -25.67 -13.76 -6.31
CA TYR A 477 -26.20 -12.58 -5.61
C TYR A 477 -27.08 -12.91 -4.41
N ASP A 478 -27.91 -13.97 -4.48
CA ASP A 478 -28.74 -14.43 -3.35
C ASP A 478 -27.91 -14.88 -2.15
N GLN A 479 -26.73 -15.46 -2.38
CA GLN A 479 -25.81 -15.83 -1.30
C GLN A 479 -25.06 -14.59 -0.79
N ALA A 480 -24.61 -13.72 -1.70
CA ALA A 480 -23.91 -12.50 -1.35
C ALA A 480 -24.75 -11.58 -0.45
N ILE A 481 -26.04 -11.38 -0.78
CA ILE A 481 -26.91 -10.52 0.01
C ILE A 481 -27.19 -11.10 1.40
N LYS A 482 -27.25 -12.44 1.54
CA LYS A 482 -27.35 -13.09 2.86
C LYS A 482 -26.11 -12.79 3.71
N VAL A 483 -24.92 -12.96 3.15
CA VAL A 483 -23.65 -12.60 3.83
C VAL A 483 -23.65 -11.13 4.25
N ILE A 484 -24.04 -10.22 3.34
CA ILE A 484 -24.07 -8.78 3.63
C ILE A 484 -25.05 -8.47 4.76
N THR A 485 -26.26 -9.03 4.71
CA THR A 485 -27.35 -8.70 5.64
C THR A 485 -27.18 -9.29 7.04
N THR A 486 -26.27 -10.24 7.22
CA THR A 486 -25.84 -10.70 8.55
C THR A 486 -25.29 -9.55 9.39
N ASP A 487 -24.44 -8.71 8.81
CA ASP A 487 -23.77 -7.63 9.54
C ASP A 487 -24.34 -6.22 9.24
N ASN A 488 -25.17 -6.09 8.20
CA ASN A 488 -25.67 -4.82 7.70
C ASN A 488 -27.18 -4.81 7.47
N THR A 489 -27.89 -3.94 8.18
CA THR A 489 -29.35 -3.82 8.11
C THR A 489 -29.86 -2.92 6.98
N ALA A 490 -28.97 -2.19 6.30
CA ALA A 490 -29.31 -1.33 5.17
C ALA A 490 -28.32 -1.53 4.00
N PRO A 491 -28.36 -2.70 3.32
CA PRO A 491 -27.46 -3.03 2.22
C PRO A 491 -27.52 -2.05 1.05
N THR A 492 -28.70 -1.50 0.70
CA THR A 492 -28.81 -0.53 -0.40
C THR A 492 -28.23 0.83 -0.01
N ILE A 493 -28.54 1.35 1.17
CA ILE A 493 -28.03 2.61 1.72
C ILE A 493 -26.50 2.54 1.85
N LEU A 494 -25.95 1.49 2.46
CA LEU A 494 -24.49 1.32 2.53
C LEU A 494 -23.85 0.87 1.20
N GLY A 495 -24.63 0.43 0.22
CA GLY A 495 -24.19 0.22 -1.16
C GLY A 495 -24.03 1.54 -1.90
N THR A 496 -24.66 2.61 -1.41
CA THR A 496 -24.75 3.90 -2.11
C THR A 496 -23.95 4.99 -1.39
N LEU A 497 -24.07 5.08 -0.07
CA LEU A 497 -23.60 6.19 0.76
C LEU A 497 -22.49 5.83 1.76
N CYS A 498 -22.02 4.59 1.79
CA CYS A 498 -20.98 4.19 2.73
C CYS A 498 -19.70 5.03 2.52
N SER A 499 -19.11 5.52 3.60
CA SER A 499 -17.83 6.26 3.60
C SER A 499 -16.61 5.37 3.33
N GLN A 500 -16.79 4.05 3.34
CA GLN A 500 -15.79 3.03 3.00
C GLN A 500 -14.45 3.10 3.78
N PRO A 501 -14.45 3.19 5.13
CA PRO A 501 -13.19 3.15 5.91
C PRO A 501 -12.37 1.88 5.66
N CYS A 502 -13.04 0.78 5.26
CA CYS A 502 -12.40 -0.47 4.87
C CYS A 502 -11.45 -0.37 3.65
N ARG A 503 -11.56 0.67 2.82
CA ARG A 503 -10.65 0.90 1.68
C ARG A 503 -9.27 1.34 2.15
N GLU A 504 -9.22 2.14 3.20
CA GLU A 504 -7.98 2.65 3.79
C GLU A 504 -7.08 1.50 4.25
N HIS A 505 -7.67 0.37 4.65
CA HIS A 505 -6.93 -0.81 5.11
C HIS A 505 -6.76 -1.89 4.03
N CYS A 506 -7.25 -1.69 2.81
CA CYS A 506 -7.20 -2.72 1.79
C CYS A 506 -5.77 -2.94 1.29
N THR A 507 -5.23 -4.15 1.44
CA THR A 507 -3.90 -4.52 0.91
C THR A 507 -3.76 -4.28 -0.59
N ARG A 508 -4.86 -4.35 -1.36
CA ARG A 508 -4.81 -4.08 -2.81
C ARG A 508 -4.34 -2.65 -3.14
N LEU A 509 -4.50 -1.71 -2.20
CA LEU A 509 -3.99 -0.36 -2.33
C LEU A 509 -2.47 -0.35 -2.58
N ASP A 510 -1.71 -1.33 -2.10
CA ASP A 510 -0.26 -1.46 -2.35
C ASP A 510 0.13 -1.81 -3.77
N TYR A 511 -0.75 -2.52 -4.45
CA TYR A 511 -0.53 -2.92 -5.82
C TYR A 511 -0.86 -1.73 -6.71
N ASP A 512 -2.11 -1.27 -6.61
CA ASP A 512 -2.67 -0.26 -7.51
C ASP A 512 -3.72 0.60 -6.78
N LYS A 513 -4.98 0.17 -6.75
CA LYS A 513 -6.12 0.90 -6.17
C LYS A 513 -7.00 -0.04 -5.39
N SER A 514 -7.55 0.44 -4.27
CA SER A 514 -8.42 -0.37 -3.41
C SER A 514 -9.63 -0.94 -4.16
N LEU A 515 -10.19 -2.03 -3.63
CA LEU A 515 -11.35 -2.70 -4.22
C LEU A 515 -12.61 -1.84 -4.11
N SER A 516 -13.47 -1.88 -5.12
CA SER A 516 -14.76 -1.17 -5.15
C SER A 516 -15.85 -1.86 -4.29
N MET A 517 -15.56 -2.03 -3.00
CA MET A 517 -16.39 -2.75 -2.00
C MET A 517 -17.83 -2.23 -1.90
N LYS A 518 -18.02 -0.90 -1.94
CA LYS A 518 -19.34 -0.24 -1.95
C LYS A 518 -20.14 -0.61 -3.19
N ALA A 519 -19.53 -0.52 -4.38
CA ALA A 519 -20.17 -0.88 -5.64
C ALA A 519 -20.56 -2.36 -5.67
N MET A 520 -19.69 -3.27 -5.22
CA MET A 520 -20.01 -4.70 -5.18
C MET A 520 -21.16 -5.02 -4.22
N LYS A 521 -21.22 -4.32 -3.07
CA LYS A 521 -22.37 -4.40 -2.16
C LYS A 521 -23.66 -3.95 -2.85
N LYS A 522 -23.60 -2.85 -3.61
CA LYS A 522 -24.75 -2.31 -4.35
C LYS A 522 -25.25 -3.28 -5.42
N ILE A 523 -24.34 -3.89 -6.20
CA ILE A 523 -24.69 -4.95 -7.17
C ILE A 523 -25.44 -6.10 -6.47
N ALA A 524 -24.93 -6.62 -5.36
CA ALA A 524 -25.62 -7.69 -4.62
C ALA A 524 -27.03 -7.26 -4.15
N ALA A 525 -27.16 -6.03 -3.63
CA ALA A 525 -28.44 -5.50 -3.17
C ALA A 525 -29.45 -5.34 -4.32
N ASP A 526 -29.03 -4.76 -5.45
CA ASP A 526 -29.89 -4.51 -6.59
C ASP A 526 -30.40 -5.79 -7.24
N HIS A 527 -29.59 -6.85 -7.27
CA HIS A 527 -29.99 -8.12 -7.87
C HIS A 527 -30.84 -9.02 -6.96
N ALA A 528 -30.62 -9.00 -5.63
CA ALA A 528 -31.13 -10.07 -4.76
C ALA A 528 -31.90 -9.61 -3.51
N GLN A 529 -31.89 -8.33 -3.15
CA GLN A 529 -32.53 -7.88 -1.90
C GLN A 529 -34.06 -8.05 -1.92
N GLU A 530 -34.72 -7.79 -3.04
CA GLU A 530 -36.17 -7.95 -3.16
C GLU A 530 -36.59 -9.43 -3.03
N ASN A 531 -35.80 -10.33 -3.62
CA ASN A 531 -36.00 -11.77 -3.48
C ASN A 531 -35.78 -12.22 -2.02
N LEU A 532 -34.72 -11.73 -1.37
CA LEU A 532 -34.50 -11.97 0.06
C LEU A 532 -35.72 -11.55 0.88
N MET A 533 -36.20 -10.31 0.68
CA MET A 533 -37.35 -9.78 1.41
C MET A 533 -38.62 -10.60 1.25
N ARG A 534 -38.94 -11.06 0.03
CA ARG A 534 -40.13 -11.90 -0.23
C ARG A 534 -40.09 -13.24 0.53
N ASN A 535 -38.88 -13.75 0.78
CA ASN A 535 -38.67 -15.05 1.42
C ASN A 535 -38.40 -14.94 2.93
N LEU A 536 -38.29 -13.72 3.49
CA LEU A 536 -38.10 -13.53 4.92
C LEU A 536 -39.38 -13.88 5.69
N LYS A 537 -39.24 -14.74 6.70
CA LYS A 537 -40.27 -15.00 7.70
C LYS A 537 -39.93 -14.26 8.98
N LYS A 538 -40.92 -13.63 9.61
CA LYS A 538 -40.75 -12.98 10.91
C LYS A 538 -40.35 -14.05 11.94
N SER A 539 -39.26 -13.82 12.65
CA SER A 539 -38.82 -14.71 13.72
C SER A 539 -39.84 -14.71 14.86
N ASP A 540 -40.04 -15.87 15.46
CA ASP A 540 -40.81 -16.00 16.70
C ASP A 540 -40.12 -15.24 17.84
N LEU A 541 -40.91 -14.78 18.81
CA LEU A 541 -40.36 -14.15 20.01
C LEU A 541 -39.75 -15.22 20.92
N LYS A 542 -38.49 -15.01 21.32
CA LYS A 542 -37.72 -15.89 22.21
C LYS A 542 -37.58 -15.32 23.63
N SER A 543 -37.87 -14.03 23.81
CA SER A 543 -37.95 -13.36 25.11
C SER A 543 -39.30 -12.65 25.25
N ASN A 544 -39.80 -12.56 26.48
CA ASN A 544 -40.96 -11.76 26.84
C ASN A 544 -40.63 -10.28 27.05
N LYS A 545 -39.33 -9.92 27.05
CA LYS A 545 -38.84 -8.57 27.24
C LYS A 545 -39.09 -7.69 26.02
N LYS A 546 -39.30 -6.40 26.29
CA LYS A 546 -39.61 -5.40 25.28
C LYS A 546 -38.56 -4.30 25.26
N VAL A 547 -38.23 -3.83 24.06
CA VAL A 547 -37.26 -2.76 23.84
C VAL A 547 -37.92 -1.57 23.16
N ALA A 548 -37.78 -0.38 23.74
CA ALA A 548 -38.13 0.89 23.12
C ALA A 548 -36.87 1.51 22.50
N VAL A 549 -36.92 1.82 21.22
CA VAL A 549 -35.83 2.51 20.50
C VAL A 549 -36.30 3.91 20.14
N ILE A 550 -35.59 4.94 20.57
CA ILE A 550 -35.94 6.34 20.33
C ILE A 550 -35.10 6.89 19.19
N GLY A 551 -35.73 7.12 18.05
CA GLY A 551 -35.13 7.56 16.79
C GLY A 551 -35.05 6.43 15.76
N ALA A 552 -35.60 6.67 14.57
CA ALA A 552 -35.53 5.78 13.42
C ALA A 552 -34.38 6.15 12.47
N GLY A 553 -33.28 6.70 12.98
CA GLY A 553 -32.03 6.85 12.20
C GLY A 553 -31.35 5.50 11.92
N PRO A 554 -30.20 5.49 11.21
CA PRO A 554 -29.47 4.25 10.89
C PRO A 554 -29.17 3.37 12.12
N ALA A 555 -28.73 3.97 13.25
CA ALA A 555 -28.46 3.24 14.48
C ALA A 555 -29.73 2.60 15.08
N GLY A 556 -30.82 3.37 15.18
CA GLY A 556 -32.07 2.91 15.78
C GLY A 556 -32.73 1.79 14.98
N ILE A 557 -32.77 1.93 13.65
CA ILE A 557 -33.29 0.85 12.78
C ILE A 557 -32.40 -0.38 12.89
N ALA A 558 -31.07 -0.22 12.90
CA ALA A 558 -30.16 -1.36 12.99
C ALA A 558 -30.33 -2.16 14.30
N VAL A 559 -30.38 -1.49 15.46
CA VAL A 559 -30.54 -2.18 16.75
C VAL A 559 -31.90 -2.88 16.81
N ALA A 560 -32.96 -2.22 16.32
CA ALA A 560 -34.30 -2.79 16.29
C ALA A 560 -34.38 -4.02 15.39
N THR A 561 -33.77 -3.96 14.20
CA THR A 561 -33.65 -5.10 13.29
C THR A 561 -32.88 -6.26 13.93
N PHE A 562 -31.70 -6.01 14.52
CA PHE A 562 -30.88 -7.06 15.10
C PHE A 562 -31.59 -7.77 16.26
N LEU A 563 -32.25 -7.01 17.14
CA LEU A 563 -33.02 -7.57 18.25
C LEU A 563 -34.24 -8.34 17.74
N ARG A 564 -35.00 -7.75 16.82
CA ARG A 564 -36.26 -8.33 16.33
C ARG A 564 -36.05 -9.64 15.57
N ARG A 565 -35.05 -9.70 14.70
CA ARG A 565 -34.75 -10.93 13.92
C ARG A 565 -34.22 -12.06 14.82
N ASN A 566 -33.68 -11.75 16.00
CA ASN A 566 -33.26 -12.73 17.00
C ASN A 566 -34.35 -13.10 18.02
N GLY A 567 -35.53 -12.48 17.93
CA GLY A 567 -36.71 -12.85 18.72
C GLY A 567 -37.01 -11.97 19.94
N ILE A 568 -36.49 -10.74 19.99
CA ILE A 568 -36.85 -9.77 21.05
C ILE A 568 -37.88 -8.78 20.48
N LYS A 569 -38.92 -8.45 21.25
CA LYS A 569 -39.94 -7.49 20.80
C LYS A 569 -39.36 -6.08 20.85
N THR A 570 -39.33 -5.38 19.71
CA THR A 570 -38.77 -4.03 19.61
C THR A 570 -39.69 -3.07 18.87
N VAL A 571 -39.86 -1.88 19.43
CA VAL A 571 -40.67 -0.79 18.87
C VAL A 571 -39.79 0.45 18.72
N VAL A 572 -39.80 1.04 17.53
CA VAL A 572 -39.07 2.28 17.22
C VAL A 572 -40.03 3.47 17.28
N PHE A 573 -39.70 4.46 18.10
CA PHE A 573 -40.42 5.72 18.22
C PHE A 573 -39.65 6.81 17.49
N GLU A 574 -40.26 7.44 16.49
CA GLU A 574 -39.64 8.48 15.67
C GLU A 574 -40.48 9.76 15.71
N LYS A 575 -39.80 10.90 15.83
CA LYS A 575 -40.44 12.23 15.87
C LYS A 575 -40.90 12.70 14.50
N LEU A 576 -40.19 12.29 13.46
CA LEU A 576 -40.49 12.58 12.07
C LEU A 576 -41.51 11.58 11.51
N ASP A 577 -41.96 11.83 10.29
CA ASP A 577 -42.98 11.05 9.57
C ASP A 577 -42.40 9.95 8.67
N GLN A 578 -41.07 9.82 8.62
CA GLN A 578 -40.35 8.93 7.71
C GLN A 578 -39.10 8.31 8.37
N PRO A 579 -38.62 7.14 7.90
CA PRO A 579 -37.48 6.44 8.48
C PRO A 579 -36.12 7.05 8.08
N TYR A 580 -35.04 6.56 8.69
CA TYR A 580 -33.63 6.84 8.42
C TYR A 580 -33.10 8.26 8.68
N GLY A 581 -33.88 9.15 9.30
CA GLY A 581 -33.38 10.44 9.82
C GLY A 581 -32.61 11.25 8.77
N ILE A 582 -31.34 11.59 9.03
CA ILE A 582 -30.47 12.38 8.13
C ILE A 582 -30.45 11.82 6.69
N VAL A 583 -30.43 10.50 6.51
CA VAL A 583 -30.40 9.90 5.16
C VAL A 583 -31.65 10.27 4.35
N LYS A 584 -32.81 10.24 5.00
CA LYS A 584 -34.09 10.56 4.38
C LYS A 584 -34.36 12.05 4.27
N HIS A 585 -33.99 12.85 5.26
CA HIS A 585 -34.42 14.24 5.30
C HIS A 585 -33.35 15.27 4.89
N ILE A 586 -32.07 14.90 4.90
CA ILE A 586 -30.96 15.81 4.61
C ILE A 586 -30.20 15.41 3.35
N ILE A 587 -29.82 14.13 3.21
CA ILE A 587 -28.97 13.69 2.09
C ILE A 587 -29.71 13.91 0.75
N PRO A 588 -29.10 14.57 -0.25
CA PRO A 588 -29.78 14.92 -1.50
C PRO A 588 -30.22 13.72 -2.34
N SER A 589 -31.29 13.86 -3.12
CA SER A 589 -31.86 12.77 -3.93
C SER A 589 -30.94 12.30 -5.08
N PHE A 590 -29.96 13.10 -5.50
CA PHE A 590 -28.94 12.67 -6.48
C PHE A 590 -27.86 11.76 -5.87
N ARG A 591 -27.77 11.71 -4.53
CA ARG A 591 -26.88 10.78 -3.81
C ARG A 591 -27.56 9.45 -3.56
N ILE A 592 -28.84 9.46 -3.18
CA ILE A 592 -29.67 8.28 -2.95
C ILE A 592 -31.13 8.58 -3.26
N SER A 593 -31.80 7.66 -3.94
CA SER A 593 -33.22 7.80 -4.29
C SER A 593 -34.16 7.41 -3.14
N GLU A 594 -35.40 7.86 -3.22
CA GLU A 594 -36.44 7.51 -2.25
C GLU A 594 -36.77 6.01 -2.26
N GLU A 595 -36.77 5.39 -3.44
CA GLU A 595 -37.02 3.95 -3.56
C GLU A 595 -35.88 3.13 -2.94
N GLU A 596 -34.63 3.59 -3.03
CA GLU A 596 -33.49 2.94 -2.37
C GLU A 596 -33.59 2.98 -0.84
N ILE A 597 -33.97 4.12 -0.27
CA ILE A 597 -34.20 4.25 1.18
C ILE A 597 -35.36 3.35 1.60
N LYS A 598 -36.45 3.37 0.82
CA LYS A 598 -37.65 2.57 1.08
C LYS A 598 -37.34 1.07 1.01
N ARG A 599 -36.48 0.60 0.11
CA ARG A 599 -36.09 -0.81 -0.01
C ARG A 599 -35.48 -1.34 1.29
N ASP A 600 -34.56 -0.59 1.91
CA ASP A 600 -33.97 -1.00 3.20
C ASP A 600 -34.96 -0.85 4.37
N TYR A 601 -35.86 0.14 4.32
CA TYR A 601 -36.93 0.25 5.32
C TYR A 601 -37.88 -0.95 5.27
N GLN A 602 -38.27 -1.39 4.07
CA GLN A 602 -39.12 -2.57 3.89
C GLN A 602 -38.43 -3.86 4.35
N LEU A 603 -37.10 -3.95 4.26
CA LEU A 603 -36.34 -5.07 4.84
C LEU A 603 -36.53 -5.15 6.36
N ALA A 604 -36.45 -4.01 7.08
CA ALA A 604 -36.69 -3.97 8.52
C ALA A 604 -38.14 -4.34 8.89
N LEU A 605 -39.13 -3.89 8.10
CA LEU A 605 -40.53 -4.27 8.29
C LEU A 605 -40.77 -5.77 8.06
N ALA A 606 -40.15 -6.34 7.02
CA ALA A 606 -40.23 -7.78 6.72
C ALA A 606 -39.65 -8.63 7.86
N GLN A 607 -38.62 -8.13 8.54
CA GLN A 607 -38.04 -8.75 9.74
C GLN A 607 -38.91 -8.58 11.01
N GLY A 608 -39.94 -7.74 10.95
CA GLY A 608 -40.97 -7.61 11.98
C GLY A 608 -40.79 -6.43 12.94
N VAL A 609 -39.98 -5.43 12.59
CA VAL A 609 -39.79 -4.21 13.40
C VAL A 609 -41.08 -3.37 13.38
N GLU A 610 -41.51 -2.89 14.53
CA GLU A 610 -42.65 -1.98 14.67
C GLU A 610 -42.15 -0.53 14.70
N PHE A 611 -42.82 0.36 13.95
CA PHE A 611 -42.50 1.78 13.88
C PHE A 611 -43.69 2.63 14.31
N ARG A 612 -43.44 3.61 15.18
CA ARG A 612 -44.39 4.65 15.60
C ARG A 612 -43.79 6.00 15.22
N PHE A 613 -44.28 6.58 14.13
CA PHE A 613 -43.87 7.90 13.65
C PHE A 613 -44.68 9.02 14.33
N GLY A 614 -44.23 10.27 14.18
CA GLY A 614 -44.90 11.46 14.74
C GLY A 614 -44.93 11.51 16.26
N GLN A 615 -44.03 10.81 16.95
CA GLN A 615 -43.96 10.76 18.40
C GLN A 615 -43.28 12.03 18.98
N PRO A 616 -43.55 12.44 20.22
CA PRO A 616 -42.88 13.58 20.81
C PRO A 616 -41.35 13.41 20.83
N ALA A 617 -40.62 14.44 20.41
CA ALA A 617 -39.16 14.45 20.47
C ALA A 617 -38.61 14.47 21.91
N ASN A 618 -39.45 14.87 22.86
CA ASN A 618 -39.17 14.83 24.29
C ASN A 618 -39.70 13.52 24.87
N TYR A 619 -38.80 12.63 25.25
CA TYR A 619 -39.12 11.34 25.84
C TYR A 619 -38.85 11.34 27.34
N ASP A 620 -39.57 10.49 28.06
CA ASP A 620 -39.39 10.26 29.50
C ASP A 620 -39.03 8.80 29.73
N ILE A 621 -37.80 8.56 30.21
CA ILE A 621 -37.28 7.21 30.46
C ILE A 621 -38.09 6.53 31.57
N LYS A 622 -38.53 7.25 32.60
CA LYS A 622 -39.29 6.67 33.72
C LYS A 622 -40.66 6.18 33.23
N GLU A 623 -41.31 6.93 32.35
CA GLU A 623 -42.57 6.49 31.71
C GLU A 623 -42.35 5.31 30.76
N LEU A 624 -41.33 5.36 29.90
CA LEU A 624 -41.02 4.25 28.99
C LEU A 624 -40.72 2.94 29.74
N LYS A 625 -40.03 3.02 30.88
CA LYS A 625 -39.72 1.86 31.73
C LYS A 625 -40.95 1.18 32.35
N LYS A 626 -42.13 1.81 32.34
CA LYS A 626 -43.37 1.16 32.78
C LYS A 626 -43.85 0.09 31.80
N GLU A 627 -43.54 0.23 30.51
CA GLU A 627 -43.98 -0.69 29.45
C GLU A 627 -42.82 -1.50 28.83
N TYR A 628 -41.60 -0.97 28.85
CA TYR A 628 -40.43 -1.52 28.18
C TYR A 628 -39.30 -1.83 29.18
N ASP A 629 -38.69 -2.99 29.05
CA ASP A 629 -37.59 -3.43 29.92
C ASP A 629 -36.25 -2.77 29.55
N TYR A 630 -36.08 -2.42 28.27
CA TYR A 630 -34.87 -1.77 27.74
C TYR A 630 -35.24 -0.52 26.94
N VAL A 631 -34.41 0.52 27.05
CA VAL A 631 -34.53 1.75 26.25
C VAL A 631 -33.22 2.01 25.51
N VAL A 632 -33.30 2.24 24.20
CA VAL A 632 -32.13 2.60 23.37
C VAL A 632 -32.36 3.96 22.73
N ILE A 633 -31.52 4.93 23.08
CA ILE A 633 -31.60 6.30 22.55
C ILE A 633 -30.68 6.41 21.32
N ALA A 634 -31.27 6.75 20.18
CA ALA A 634 -30.62 6.87 18.87
C ALA A 634 -31.10 8.14 18.13
N THR A 635 -31.22 9.26 18.84
CA THR A 635 -31.82 10.52 18.36
C THR A 635 -30.94 11.33 17.41
N GLY A 636 -29.64 11.03 17.35
CA GLY A 636 -28.68 11.67 16.44
C GLY A 636 -28.28 13.10 16.85
N ALA A 637 -27.52 13.77 16.00
CA ALA A 637 -27.03 15.14 16.21
C ALA A 637 -27.74 16.14 15.28
N TRP A 638 -28.69 16.92 15.82
CA TRP A 638 -29.53 17.85 15.05
C TRP A 638 -29.35 19.32 15.45
N LYS A 639 -28.57 19.62 16.51
CA LYS A 639 -28.37 20.99 16.98
C LYS A 639 -27.40 21.71 16.06
N LYS A 640 -27.73 22.94 15.67
CA LYS A 640 -26.87 23.77 14.79
C LYS A 640 -25.50 23.99 15.42
N ALA A 641 -24.46 23.96 14.59
CA ALA A 641 -23.13 24.41 15.01
C ALA A 641 -23.08 25.94 15.13
N PRO A 642 -22.10 26.51 15.86
CA PRO A 642 -21.83 27.94 15.80
C PRO A 642 -21.61 28.39 14.35
N SER A 643 -22.07 29.60 14.03
CA SER A 643 -21.84 30.22 12.73
C SER A 643 -20.33 30.21 12.41
N PRO A 644 -19.95 29.86 11.18
CA PRO A 644 -18.56 29.97 10.74
C PRO A 644 -18.06 31.42 10.67
N VAL A 645 -18.98 32.39 10.54
CA VAL A 645 -18.68 33.82 10.46
C VAL A 645 -18.84 34.44 11.84
N LYS A 646 -17.85 35.21 12.29
CA LYS A 646 -17.77 35.79 13.65
C LYS A 646 -18.61 37.05 13.80
N GLU A 647 -18.66 37.89 12.75
CA GLU A 647 -19.26 39.22 12.79
C GLU A 647 -20.18 39.50 11.58
N GLY A 648 -21.21 40.33 11.79
CA GLY A 648 -22.06 40.88 10.73
C GLY A 648 -23.54 40.47 10.79
N LYS A 649 -24.31 40.96 9.80
CA LYS A 649 -25.74 40.68 9.59
C LYS A 649 -25.93 40.32 8.11
N GLY A 650 -26.34 39.09 7.82
CA GLY A 650 -26.54 38.63 6.44
C GLY A 650 -27.19 37.24 6.40
N GLN A 651 -27.59 36.78 5.21
CA GLN A 651 -28.20 35.45 5.01
C GLN A 651 -27.15 34.34 5.18
N ILE A 652 -26.87 33.97 6.43
CA ILE A 652 -26.06 32.80 6.79
C ILE A 652 -27.02 31.65 7.10
N VAL A 653 -26.99 30.63 6.25
CA VAL A 653 -27.86 29.45 6.37
C VAL A 653 -27.05 28.29 6.94
N ASP A 654 -27.58 27.61 7.96
CA ASP A 654 -27.00 26.36 8.47
C ASP A 654 -27.13 25.26 7.41
N ALA A 655 -26.09 24.44 7.24
CA ALA A 655 -26.06 23.38 6.23
C ALA A 655 -27.23 22.39 6.33
N LEU A 656 -27.61 21.96 7.55
CA LEU A 656 -28.73 21.02 7.70
C LEU A 656 -30.06 21.69 7.36
N GLU A 657 -30.25 22.94 7.80
CA GLU A 657 -31.44 23.71 7.44
C GLU A 657 -31.55 23.92 5.92
N PHE A 658 -30.44 24.25 5.28
CA PHE A 658 -30.35 24.44 3.83
C PHE A 658 -30.77 23.17 3.09
N LEU A 659 -30.11 22.05 3.38
CA LEU A 659 -30.35 20.76 2.72
C LEU A 659 -31.78 20.25 2.99
N TRP A 660 -32.26 20.40 4.23
CA TRP A 660 -33.65 20.06 4.58
C TRP A 660 -34.66 20.84 3.73
N ASN A 661 -34.49 22.16 3.64
CA ASN A 661 -35.39 23.02 2.86
C ASN A 661 -35.30 22.71 1.36
N ALA A 662 -34.10 22.49 0.84
CA ALA A 662 -33.89 22.11 -0.56
C ALA A 662 -34.63 20.80 -0.89
N LYS A 663 -34.56 19.80 -0.01
CA LYS A 663 -35.22 18.51 -0.20
C LYS A 663 -36.75 18.59 -0.06
N LYS A 664 -37.27 19.42 0.86
CA LYS A 664 -38.72 19.53 1.11
C LYS A 664 -39.44 20.44 0.11
N LYS A 665 -38.83 21.56 -0.28
CA LYS A 665 -39.52 22.65 -0.99
C LYS A 665 -39.14 22.76 -2.47
N ASN A 666 -38.13 22.00 -2.94
CA ASN A 666 -37.54 22.08 -4.28
C ASN A 666 -37.06 23.47 -4.75
N LYS A 667 -37.16 24.51 -3.89
CA LYS A 667 -36.75 25.88 -4.17
C LYS A 667 -36.14 26.50 -2.91
N VAL A 668 -34.92 26.99 -3.06
CA VAL A 668 -34.15 27.76 -2.07
C VAL A 668 -33.70 29.04 -2.78
N ASN A 669 -33.94 30.20 -2.18
CA ASN A 669 -33.49 31.47 -2.75
C ASN A 669 -32.11 31.81 -2.17
N LEU A 670 -31.07 31.71 -3.01
CA LEU A 670 -29.67 31.89 -2.62
C LEU A 670 -28.99 33.06 -3.36
N GLY A 671 -29.68 33.75 -4.27
CA GLY A 671 -29.05 34.68 -5.20
C GLY A 671 -28.22 33.99 -6.28
N CYS A 672 -27.30 34.73 -6.90
CA CYS A 672 -26.48 34.28 -8.02
C CYS A 672 -25.14 33.67 -7.58
N LYS A 673 -24.57 34.14 -6.46
CA LYS A 673 -23.27 33.71 -5.95
C LYS A 673 -23.38 33.15 -4.54
N VAL A 674 -22.96 31.90 -4.34
CA VAL A 674 -23.07 31.19 -3.06
C VAL A 674 -21.71 30.73 -2.55
N ALA A 675 -21.41 31.03 -1.28
CA ALA A 675 -20.26 30.48 -0.58
C ALA A 675 -20.68 29.36 0.37
N VAL A 676 -19.96 28.24 0.35
CA VAL A 676 -20.09 27.15 1.32
C VAL A 676 -18.84 27.10 2.20
N ILE A 677 -19.00 27.33 3.51
CA ILE A 677 -17.87 27.29 4.44
C ILE A 677 -17.75 25.89 5.05
N GLY A 678 -16.65 25.21 4.77
CA GLY A 678 -16.37 23.86 5.27
C GLY A 678 -15.83 22.96 4.17
N ALA A 679 -15.38 21.76 4.53
CA ALA A 679 -14.79 20.82 3.57
C ALA A 679 -15.04 19.33 3.90
N GLY A 680 -16.07 19.03 4.69
CA GLY A 680 -16.55 17.66 4.90
C GLY A 680 -17.61 17.27 3.87
N ASP A 681 -18.08 16.03 3.91
CA ASP A 681 -19.08 15.52 2.94
C ASP A 681 -20.35 16.38 2.89
N VAL A 682 -20.82 16.88 4.04
CA VAL A 682 -21.97 17.80 4.10
C VAL A 682 -21.73 19.11 3.33
N ALA A 683 -20.49 19.62 3.34
CA ALA A 683 -20.14 20.81 2.57
C ALA A 683 -20.16 20.51 1.06
N MET A 684 -19.70 19.32 0.65
CA MET A 684 -19.76 18.87 -0.73
C MET A 684 -21.21 18.75 -1.22
N ASP A 685 -22.09 18.14 -0.41
CA ASP A 685 -23.52 18.06 -0.68
C ASP A 685 -24.17 19.45 -0.79
N CYS A 686 -23.86 20.37 0.14
CA CYS A 686 -24.35 21.74 0.11
C CYS A 686 -23.94 22.45 -1.18
N ALA A 687 -22.67 22.35 -1.58
CA ALA A 687 -22.16 23.00 -2.78
C ALA A 687 -22.85 22.47 -4.05
N ARG A 688 -23.04 21.16 -4.14
CA ARG A 688 -23.69 20.50 -5.28
C ARG A 688 -25.19 20.77 -5.35
N VAL A 689 -25.88 20.85 -4.20
CA VAL A 689 -27.28 21.28 -4.13
C VAL A 689 -27.42 22.76 -4.51
N ALA A 690 -26.57 23.63 -3.97
CA ALA A 690 -26.57 25.06 -4.30
C ALA A 690 -26.34 25.28 -5.80
N LYS A 691 -25.43 24.53 -6.43
CA LYS A 691 -25.15 24.64 -7.87
C LYS A 691 -26.35 24.28 -8.75
N ARG A 692 -27.26 23.44 -8.23
CA ARG A 692 -28.51 23.03 -8.90
C ARG A 692 -29.69 23.94 -8.55
N ALA A 693 -29.54 24.88 -7.62
CA ALA A 693 -30.60 25.78 -7.23
C ALA A 693 -30.88 26.81 -8.34
N GLN A 694 -32.16 27.16 -8.50
CA GLN A 694 -32.59 28.12 -9.50
C GLN A 694 -31.97 29.50 -9.23
N GLY A 695 -31.37 30.11 -10.26
CA GLY A 695 -30.78 31.45 -10.20
C GLY A 695 -29.31 31.49 -9.75
N VAL A 696 -28.74 30.38 -9.30
CA VAL A 696 -27.33 30.30 -8.90
C VAL A 696 -26.43 30.13 -10.12
N GLU A 697 -25.51 31.06 -10.31
CA GLU A 697 -24.52 31.06 -11.39
C GLU A 697 -23.18 30.51 -10.89
N GLU A 698 -22.76 30.94 -9.70
CA GLU A 698 -21.46 30.63 -9.10
C GLU A 698 -21.62 30.02 -7.70
N VAL A 699 -20.92 28.92 -7.45
CA VAL A 699 -20.77 28.31 -6.12
C VAL A 699 -19.29 28.13 -5.85
N ALA A 700 -18.88 28.47 -4.63
CA ALA A 700 -17.53 28.25 -4.17
C ALA A 700 -17.50 27.62 -2.77
N ILE A 701 -16.57 26.70 -2.57
CA ILE A 701 -16.20 26.17 -1.26
C ILE A 701 -15.08 27.05 -0.70
N VAL A 702 -15.20 27.50 0.54
CA VAL A 702 -14.17 28.26 1.24
C VAL A 702 -13.60 27.39 2.35
N TYR A 703 -12.30 27.10 2.27
CA TYR A 703 -11.62 26.22 3.20
C TYR A 703 -10.32 26.83 3.72
N ARG A 704 -10.08 26.68 5.03
CA ARG A 704 -8.90 27.24 5.71
C ARG A 704 -7.59 26.48 5.46
N ARG A 705 -7.62 25.35 4.75
CA ARG A 705 -6.46 24.55 4.33
C ARG A 705 -6.54 24.29 2.82
N THR A 706 -5.60 23.50 2.29
CA THR A 706 -5.64 23.00 0.92
C THR A 706 -6.50 21.73 0.79
N GLU A 707 -6.85 21.39 -0.44
CA GLU A 707 -7.66 20.26 -0.86
C GLU A 707 -7.13 18.93 -0.30
N THR A 708 -5.80 18.79 -0.26
CA THR A 708 -5.12 17.61 0.28
C THR A 708 -5.54 17.31 1.73
N TYR A 709 -5.91 18.34 2.50
CA TYR A 709 -6.35 18.20 3.90
C TYR A 709 -7.87 18.31 4.10
N MET A 710 -8.69 18.24 3.04
CA MET A 710 -10.15 18.21 3.18
C MET A 710 -10.62 16.92 3.87
N PRO A 711 -11.50 17.00 4.88
CA PRO A 711 -12.08 15.83 5.52
C PRO A 711 -13.05 15.01 4.65
N ALA A 712 -13.58 15.60 3.58
CA ALA A 712 -14.49 14.90 2.66
C ALA A 712 -13.78 13.73 1.97
N SER A 713 -14.55 12.70 1.64
CA SER A 713 -14.01 11.58 0.88
C SER A 713 -13.52 12.04 -0.50
N GLN A 714 -12.49 11.38 -1.03
CA GLN A 714 -11.93 11.74 -2.34
C GLN A 714 -12.98 11.64 -3.47
N GLU A 715 -13.96 10.74 -3.35
CA GLU A 715 -15.08 10.61 -4.30
C GLU A 715 -15.98 11.86 -4.32
N GLU A 716 -16.26 12.46 -3.16
CA GLU A 716 -17.05 13.69 -3.09
C GLU A 716 -16.27 14.89 -3.63
N ILE A 717 -14.97 15.00 -3.29
CA ILE A 717 -14.09 16.06 -3.82
C ILE A 717 -14.02 15.98 -5.34
N ASN A 718 -13.83 14.77 -5.90
CA ASN A 718 -13.80 14.55 -7.34
C ASN A 718 -15.13 14.92 -8.01
N SER A 719 -16.27 14.68 -7.34
CA SER A 719 -17.60 15.07 -7.83
C SER A 719 -17.76 16.59 -7.90
N VAL A 720 -17.30 17.31 -6.88
CA VAL A 720 -17.29 18.79 -6.84
C VAL A 720 -16.42 19.37 -7.96
N LYS A 721 -15.24 18.79 -8.17
CA LYS A 721 -14.34 19.17 -9.28
C LYS A 721 -14.97 18.95 -10.64
N LYS A 722 -15.58 17.78 -10.87
CA LYS A 722 -16.26 17.45 -12.12
C LYS A 722 -17.43 18.39 -12.44
N GLU A 723 -18.05 18.95 -11.41
CA GLU A 723 -19.11 19.96 -11.53
C GLU A 723 -18.58 21.41 -11.64
N ASN A 724 -17.25 21.61 -11.75
CA ASN A 724 -16.57 22.90 -11.85
C ASN A 724 -16.90 23.87 -10.70
N ILE A 725 -17.10 23.34 -9.49
CA ILE A 725 -17.30 24.15 -8.29
C ILE A 725 -15.93 24.63 -7.81
N LYS A 726 -15.78 25.95 -7.63
CA LYS A 726 -14.51 26.55 -7.20
C LYS A 726 -14.20 26.18 -5.75
N ILE A 727 -12.91 25.97 -5.46
CA ILE A 727 -12.41 25.77 -4.10
C ILE A 727 -11.44 26.91 -3.80
N TYR A 728 -11.83 27.80 -2.89
CA TYR A 728 -10.94 28.80 -2.31
C TYR A 728 -10.24 28.19 -1.09
N GLU A 729 -8.99 27.80 -1.30
CA GLU A 729 -8.10 27.28 -0.26
C GLU A 729 -7.50 28.40 0.58
N LEU A 730 -7.01 28.03 1.76
CA LEU A 730 -6.30 28.94 2.66
C LEU A 730 -7.07 30.22 3.00
N LEU A 731 -8.39 30.14 3.11
CA LEU A 731 -9.24 31.26 3.54
C LEU A 731 -10.09 30.87 4.75
N ALA A 732 -10.07 31.70 5.79
CA ALA A 732 -10.92 31.55 6.97
C ALA A 732 -11.89 32.75 7.06
N PRO A 733 -13.22 32.53 7.14
CA PRO A 733 -14.17 33.63 7.21
C PRO A 733 -14.09 34.40 8.53
N VAL A 734 -14.25 35.73 8.43
CA VAL A 734 -14.22 36.67 9.56
C VAL A 734 -15.58 37.36 9.71
N ARG A 735 -16.02 38.10 8.68
CA ARG A 735 -17.29 38.85 8.68
C ARG A 735 -18.08 38.69 7.38
N TYR A 736 -19.40 38.85 7.45
CA TYR A 736 -20.30 38.86 6.29
C TYR A 736 -21.40 39.90 6.49
N ASP A 737 -21.59 40.79 5.51
CA ASP A 737 -22.57 41.89 5.56
C ASP A 737 -23.82 41.67 4.69
N GLY A 738 -23.98 40.46 4.14
CA GLY A 738 -25.07 40.13 3.22
C GLY A 738 -24.71 40.26 1.73
N LYS A 739 -23.52 40.78 1.40
CA LYS A 739 -23.03 40.85 0.02
C LYS A 739 -21.53 40.54 -0.11
N ILE A 740 -20.74 40.90 0.90
CA ILE A 740 -19.29 40.72 0.93
C ILE A 740 -18.90 39.82 2.10
N LEU A 741 -18.30 38.67 1.76
CA LEU A 741 -17.65 37.78 2.71
C LEU A 741 -16.18 38.17 2.83
N VAL A 742 -15.78 38.59 4.03
CA VAL A 742 -14.38 38.88 4.33
C VAL A 742 -13.72 37.65 4.94
N CYS A 743 -12.65 37.20 4.32
CA CYS A 743 -11.83 36.09 4.79
C CYS A 743 -10.42 36.57 5.12
N GLU A 744 -9.83 36.02 6.17
CA GLU A 744 -8.41 36.11 6.42
C GLU A 744 -7.67 35.06 5.59
N LYS A 745 -6.59 35.44 4.91
CA LYS A 745 -5.67 34.50 4.27
C LYS A 745 -4.93 33.71 5.33
N MET A 746 -4.88 32.40 5.12
CA MET A 746 -4.22 31.44 5.98
C MET A 746 -2.88 31.02 5.36
N LYS A 747 -1.96 30.60 6.21
CA LYS A 747 -0.80 29.80 5.81
C LYS A 747 -0.81 28.48 6.57
N LEU A 748 -0.36 27.42 5.90
CA LEU A 748 -0.12 26.15 6.58
C LEU A 748 1.09 26.31 7.51
N GLY A 749 0.98 25.74 8.71
CA GLY A 749 2.09 25.60 9.66
C GLY A 749 2.42 24.13 9.89
N ASP A 750 3.07 23.85 11.01
CA ASP A 750 3.52 22.50 11.40
C ASP A 750 2.36 21.52 11.52
N TYR A 751 2.68 20.22 11.40
CA TYR A 751 1.70 19.15 11.59
C TYR A 751 1.15 19.16 13.02
N ASP A 752 -0.18 19.03 13.14
CA ASP A 752 -0.87 18.83 14.40
C ASP A 752 -0.92 17.34 14.77
N ALA A 753 -1.37 17.03 16.00
CA ALA A 753 -1.49 15.64 16.48
C ALA A 753 -2.41 14.75 15.62
N SER A 754 -3.29 15.33 14.79
CA SER A 754 -4.11 14.59 13.84
C SER A 754 -3.38 14.25 12.53
N GLY A 755 -2.13 14.72 12.36
CA GLY A 755 -1.34 14.53 11.14
C GLY A 755 -1.71 15.51 10.02
N ARG A 756 -2.44 16.59 10.32
CA ARG A 756 -2.77 17.64 9.36
C ARG A 756 -1.93 18.88 9.63
N ARG A 757 -1.59 19.66 8.61
CA ARG A 757 -0.94 20.95 8.85
C ARG A 757 -1.85 21.89 9.64
N SER A 758 -1.30 22.49 10.70
CA SER A 758 -1.93 23.58 11.43
C SER A 758 -2.12 24.78 10.50
N VAL A 759 -2.95 25.74 10.90
CA VAL A 759 -3.21 26.94 10.11
C VAL A 759 -2.98 28.16 10.96
N LYS A 760 -2.24 29.13 10.41
CA LYS A 760 -1.98 30.42 11.04
C LYS A 760 -2.56 31.51 10.14
N GLY A 761 -3.24 32.48 10.75
CA GLY A 761 -3.70 33.68 10.06
C GLY A 761 -2.50 34.52 9.60
N THR A 762 -2.62 35.15 8.44
CA THR A 762 -1.57 36.04 7.91
C THR A 762 -1.84 37.52 8.23
N GLY A 763 -3.00 37.84 8.81
CA GLY A 763 -3.49 39.21 8.96
C GLY A 763 -3.98 39.87 7.66
N GLN A 764 -3.76 39.26 6.50
CA GLN A 764 -4.24 39.79 5.22
C GLN A 764 -5.70 39.40 4.99
N MET A 765 -6.54 40.39 4.69
CA MET A 765 -7.97 40.18 4.41
C MET A 765 -8.23 40.14 2.90
N VAL A 766 -9.19 39.32 2.50
CA VAL A 766 -9.70 39.20 1.13
C VAL A 766 -11.21 39.36 1.17
N GLU A 767 -11.75 40.17 0.27
CA GLU A 767 -13.18 40.38 0.11
C GLU A 767 -13.70 39.57 -1.08
N LEU A 768 -14.73 38.76 -0.85
CA LEU A 768 -15.37 37.94 -1.87
C LEU A 768 -16.87 38.28 -1.94
N ALA A 769 -17.37 38.57 -3.14
CA ALA A 769 -18.78 38.91 -3.35
C ALA A 769 -19.64 37.64 -3.42
N PHE A 770 -20.57 37.50 -2.48
CA PHE A 770 -21.53 36.40 -2.40
C PHE A 770 -22.88 36.91 -1.91
N ASP A 771 -23.97 36.41 -2.48
CA ASP A 771 -25.34 36.76 -2.09
C ASP A 771 -25.82 35.91 -0.91
N SER A 772 -25.25 34.72 -0.72
CA SER A 772 -25.58 33.81 0.39
C SER A 772 -24.36 33.04 0.88
N VAL A 773 -24.34 32.75 2.18
CA VAL A 773 -23.32 31.94 2.84
C VAL A 773 -23.97 30.73 3.51
N ILE A 774 -23.48 29.54 3.22
CA ILE A 774 -23.91 28.29 3.84
C ILE A 774 -22.81 27.80 4.80
N GLY A 775 -23.14 27.69 6.08
CA GLY A 775 -22.21 27.19 7.10
C GLY A 775 -22.28 25.68 7.27
N ALA A 776 -21.25 24.96 6.83
CA ALA A 776 -21.13 23.51 6.91
C ALA A 776 -20.00 23.08 7.87
N THR A 777 -20.01 23.62 9.09
CA THR A 777 -19.00 23.36 10.13
C THR A 777 -19.33 22.17 11.05
N GLY A 778 -20.48 21.52 10.85
CA GLY A 778 -20.91 20.31 11.56
C GLY A 778 -22.24 20.48 12.30
N ALA A 779 -22.64 19.44 13.04
CA ALA A 779 -23.81 19.45 13.91
C ALA A 779 -23.42 19.07 15.34
N LYS A 780 -24.22 19.49 16.32
CA LYS A 780 -24.06 19.19 17.74
C LYS A 780 -25.17 18.28 18.25
N VAL A 781 -24.88 17.59 19.34
CA VAL A 781 -25.88 16.82 20.10
C VAL A 781 -26.72 17.78 20.94
N ASP A 782 -28.02 17.51 21.05
CA ASP A 782 -28.89 18.20 22.00
C ASP A 782 -28.91 17.42 23.33
N THR A 783 -28.34 18.01 24.37
CA THR A 783 -28.17 17.35 25.68
C THR A 783 -29.36 17.56 26.61
N SER A 784 -30.33 18.40 26.24
CA SER A 784 -31.45 18.77 27.12
C SER A 784 -32.29 17.57 27.57
N ASN A 785 -32.50 16.59 26.67
CA ASN A 785 -33.16 15.33 27.00
C ASN A 785 -32.31 14.41 27.88
N PHE A 786 -30.98 14.46 27.79
CA PHE A 786 -30.10 13.68 28.66
C PHE A 786 -30.15 14.22 30.09
N GLU A 787 -30.04 15.54 30.23
CA GLU A 787 -30.12 16.25 31.52
C GLU A 787 -31.48 16.01 32.20
N LYS A 788 -32.58 16.16 31.45
CA LYS A 788 -33.94 15.92 31.95
C LYS A 788 -34.13 14.50 32.47
N ASN A 789 -33.50 13.51 31.84
CA ASN A 789 -33.60 12.10 32.22
C ASN A 789 -32.46 11.63 33.15
N GLU A 790 -31.76 12.56 33.79
CA GLU A 790 -30.71 12.25 34.79
C GLU A 790 -29.58 11.36 34.21
N ILE A 791 -29.24 11.54 32.93
CA ILE A 791 -28.09 10.89 32.29
C ILE A 791 -26.84 11.72 32.55
N LEU A 792 -25.79 11.08 33.08
CA LEU A 792 -24.52 11.75 33.37
C LEU A 792 -23.76 12.10 32.10
N LEU A 793 -23.19 13.32 32.05
CA LEU A 793 -22.40 13.83 30.94
C LEU A 793 -20.93 14.05 31.34
N ASP A 794 -20.01 13.90 30.40
CA ASP A 794 -18.60 14.27 30.54
C ASP A 794 -18.40 15.80 30.35
N GLU A 795 -17.17 16.26 30.55
CA GLU A 795 -16.79 17.68 30.40
C GLU A 795 -17.03 18.25 28.99
N LYS A 796 -17.18 17.37 27.98
CA LYS A 796 -17.46 17.72 26.59
C LYS A 796 -18.95 17.63 26.26
N GLY A 797 -19.81 17.38 27.25
CA GLY A 797 -21.26 17.26 27.09
C GLY A 797 -21.69 15.96 26.42
N ARG A 798 -20.88 14.89 26.50
CA ARG A 798 -21.19 13.56 25.95
C ARG A 798 -21.68 12.63 27.06
N PRO A 799 -22.60 11.70 26.81
CA PRO A 799 -23.03 10.75 27.82
C PRO A 799 -21.88 9.88 28.31
N GLN A 800 -21.79 9.70 29.63
CA GLN A 800 -20.88 8.75 30.26
C GLN A 800 -21.49 7.35 30.16
N LEU A 801 -20.79 6.43 29.50
CA LEU A 801 -21.31 5.11 29.16
C LEU A 801 -20.30 4.00 29.46
N THR A 802 -20.82 2.79 29.68
CA THR A 802 -20.02 1.55 29.72
C THR A 802 -19.49 1.19 28.33
N ASN A 803 -18.65 0.14 28.25
CA ASN A 803 -18.17 -0.42 26.97
C ASN A 803 -19.31 -0.96 26.09
N ALA A 804 -20.44 -1.34 26.68
CA ALA A 804 -21.65 -1.76 25.98
C ALA A 804 -22.55 -0.57 25.57
N PHE A 805 -22.11 0.66 25.83
CA PHE A 805 -22.87 1.91 25.62
C PHE A 805 -24.12 2.06 26.52
N GLU A 806 -24.12 1.38 27.67
CA GLU A 806 -25.13 1.54 28.72
C GLU A 806 -24.81 2.77 29.58
N SER A 807 -25.82 3.55 29.94
CA SER A 807 -25.70 4.75 30.77
C SER A 807 -25.67 4.44 32.26
N ASN A 808 -25.66 5.48 33.10
CA ASN A 808 -25.86 5.34 34.55
C ASN A 808 -27.26 4.83 34.94
N GLN A 809 -28.22 4.87 34.01
CA GLN A 809 -29.56 4.32 34.20
C GLN A 809 -29.58 2.88 33.68
N GLU A 810 -29.93 1.92 34.55
CA GLU A 810 -29.97 0.49 34.21
C GLU A 810 -30.85 0.24 32.96
N ASN A 811 -30.35 -0.57 32.02
CA ASN A 811 -30.99 -0.97 30.77
C ASN A 811 -31.32 0.19 29.82
N VAL A 812 -30.63 1.33 29.97
CA VAL A 812 -30.71 2.49 29.06
C VAL A 812 -29.41 2.65 28.30
N TYR A 813 -29.47 2.52 26.98
CA TYR A 813 -28.31 2.59 26.07
C TYR A 813 -28.37 3.84 25.19
N ILE A 814 -27.20 4.35 24.77
CA ILE A 814 -27.11 5.52 23.87
C ILE A 814 -26.15 5.23 22.71
N ILE A 815 -26.64 5.31 21.48
CA ILE A 815 -25.91 4.89 20.26
C ILE A 815 -25.99 5.91 19.12
N GLY A 816 -25.06 5.81 18.16
CA GLY A 816 -25.02 6.68 16.99
C GLY A 816 -24.57 8.10 17.33
N ASP A 817 -24.92 9.08 16.48
CA ASP A 817 -24.35 10.43 16.57
C ASP A 817 -24.65 11.15 17.90
N CYS A 818 -25.74 10.81 18.60
CA CYS A 818 -26.03 11.41 19.92
C CYS A 818 -25.08 10.93 21.04
N ARG A 819 -24.24 9.92 20.77
CA ARG A 819 -23.23 9.41 21.72
C ARG A 819 -21.94 10.24 21.73
N LYS A 820 -21.40 10.57 20.56
CA LYS A 820 -20.07 11.21 20.42
C LYS A 820 -20.04 12.45 19.51
N GLY A 821 -21.16 12.77 18.86
CA GLY A 821 -21.25 13.74 17.78
C GLY A 821 -21.36 13.06 16.40
N PRO A 822 -21.49 13.85 15.32
CA PRO A 822 -21.67 13.34 13.97
C PRO A 822 -20.57 12.36 13.55
N SER A 823 -20.98 11.21 13.03
CA SER A 823 -20.10 10.16 12.49
C SER A 823 -20.63 9.64 11.14
N THR A 824 -20.28 8.41 10.78
CA THR A 824 -20.68 7.77 9.53
C THR A 824 -21.86 6.82 9.75
N ILE A 825 -22.65 6.57 8.69
CA ILE A 825 -23.79 5.64 8.72
C ILE A 825 -23.35 4.24 9.21
N VAL A 826 -22.20 3.76 8.73
CA VAL A 826 -21.68 2.43 9.11
C VAL A 826 -21.21 2.39 10.56
N GLN A 827 -20.66 3.48 11.11
CA GLN A 827 -20.31 3.56 12.53
C GLN A 827 -21.55 3.54 13.42
N ALA A 828 -22.62 4.22 13.01
CA ALA A 828 -23.89 4.21 13.72
C ALA A 828 -24.49 2.79 13.83
N MET A 829 -24.35 1.97 12.77
CA MET A 829 -24.74 0.55 12.80
C MET A 829 -23.81 -0.32 13.64
N ALA A 830 -22.51 0.02 13.72
CA ALA A 830 -21.57 -0.67 14.59
C ALA A 830 -21.95 -0.48 16.07
N ASP A 831 -22.31 0.75 16.46
CA ASP A 831 -22.80 1.04 17.81
C ASP A 831 -24.07 0.22 18.13
N ALA A 832 -24.99 0.11 17.17
CA ALA A 832 -26.20 -0.71 17.30
C ALA A 832 -25.90 -2.20 17.48
N LYS A 833 -24.88 -2.73 16.79
CA LYS A 833 -24.46 -4.13 16.90
C LYS A 833 -23.90 -4.47 18.29
N VAL A 834 -23.15 -3.54 18.90
CA VAL A 834 -22.63 -3.70 20.27
C VAL A 834 -23.79 -3.82 21.26
N VAL A 835 -24.75 -2.89 21.20
CA VAL A 835 -25.92 -2.92 22.11
C VAL A 835 -26.79 -4.14 21.88
N ALA A 836 -27.04 -4.53 20.62
CA ALA A 836 -27.84 -5.70 20.33
C ALA A 836 -27.23 -6.98 20.94
N LYS A 837 -25.90 -7.14 20.84
CA LYS A 837 -25.20 -8.27 21.48
C LYS A 837 -25.31 -8.25 22.99
N ASP A 838 -25.18 -7.09 23.62
CA ASP A 838 -25.28 -6.97 25.07
C ASP A 838 -26.68 -7.33 25.58
N ILE A 839 -27.75 -6.78 24.97
CA ILE A 839 -29.13 -7.12 25.32
C ILE A 839 -29.41 -8.61 25.08
N MET A 840 -29.02 -9.16 23.93
CA MET A 840 -29.19 -10.60 23.65
C MET A 840 -28.46 -11.47 24.69
N LYS A 841 -27.26 -11.06 25.12
CA LYS A 841 -26.52 -11.75 26.19
C LYS A 841 -27.26 -11.68 27.54
N LYS A 842 -27.78 -10.51 27.95
CA LYS A 842 -28.60 -10.35 29.17
C LYS A 842 -29.85 -11.25 29.13
N GLU A 843 -30.42 -11.43 27.95
CA GLU A 843 -31.60 -12.27 27.69
C GLU A 843 -31.27 -13.75 27.41
N SER A 844 -30.01 -14.17 27.52
CA SER A 844 -29.57 -15.54 27.20
C SER A 844 -29.95 -16.00 25.78
N ILE A 845 -30.01 -15.07 24.83
CA ILE A 845 -30.27 -15.32 23.41
C ILE A 845 -28.93 -15.32 22.66
N LYS A 846 -28.67 -16.39 21.91
CA LYS A 846 -27.52 -16.44 21.00
C LYS A 846 -27.80 -15.57 19.77
N ASP A 847 -26.86 -14.68 19.45
CA ASP A 847 -26.93 -13.82 18.28
C ASP A 847 -26.75 -14.57 16.96
N ASP A 848 -27.23 -13.98 15.87
CA ASP A 848 -27.17 -14.52 14.50
C ASP A 848 -26.03 -13.93 13.65
N PHE A 849 -25.01 -13.33 14.28
CA PHE A 849 -23.85 -12.79 13.55
C PHE A 849 -22.88 -13.89 13.11
N ILE A 850 -23.39 -14.84 12.34
CA ILE A 850 -22.64 -15.98 11.82
C ILE A 850 -21.52 -15.54 10.87
N ARG A 851 -20.42 -16.30 10.88
CA ARG A 851 -19.32 -16.11 9.93
C ARG A 851 -19.38 -17.16 8.83
N TYR A 852 -19.34 -16.70 7.60
CA TYR A 852 -19.26 -17.50 6.40
C TYR A 852 -17.79 -17.72 6.05
N SER A 853 -17.48 -18.90 5.51
CA SER A 853 -16.22 -19.16 4.86
C SER A 853 -16.50 -19.44 3.39
N ILE A 854 -16.02 -18.56 2.51
CA ILE A 854 -16.08 -18.75 1.05
C ILE A 854 -14.66 -18.99 0.57
N GLU A 855 -14.27 -20.25 0.60
CA GLU A 855 -12.93 -20.72 0.22
C GLU A 855 -12.63 -20.44 -1.25
N GLU A 856 -11.37 -20.10 -1.49
CA GLU A 856 -10.79 -20.00 -2.82
C GLU A 856 -9.53 -20.86 -2.84
N SER A 857 -9.32 -21.63 -3.92
CA SER A 857 -8.15 -22.49 -3.99
C SER A 857 -6.87 -21.64 -3.94
N GLU A 858 -5.84 -22.15 -3.26
CA GLU A 858 -4.56 -21.44 -3.15
C GLU A 858 -4.01 -21.05 -4.51
N GLN A 859 -4.10 -21.94 -5.51
CA GLN A 859 -3.66 -21.66 -6.88
C GLN A 859 -4.36 -20.42 -7.48
N THR A 860 -5.64 -20.23 -7.19
CA THR A 860 -6.37 -19.04 -7.66
C THR A 860 -5.93 -17.79 -6.90
N ILE A 861 -5.68 -17.89 -5.59
CA ILE A 861 -5.17 -16.77 -4.79
C ILE A 861 -3.78 -16.34 -5.28
N TYR A 862 -2.85 -17.29 -5.45
CA TYR A 862 -1.51 -17.03 -5.95
C TYR A 862 -1.51 -16.48 -7.38
N SER A 863 -2.42 -16.92 -8.25
CA SER A 863 -2.50 -16.40 -9.63
C SER A 863 -2.66 -14.88 -9.69
N LYS A 864 -3.34 -14.28 -8.70
CA LYS A 864 -3.62 -12.83 -8.61
C LYS A 864 -2.48 -12.04 -7.93
N ARG A 865 -1.61 -12.70 -7.16
CA ARG A 865 -0.47 -12.08 -6.47
C ARG A 865 0.64 -11.72 -7.46
N GLY A 866 1.30 -10.60 -7.22
CA GLY A 866 2.26 -10.00 -8.16
C GLY A 866 1.67 -9.29 -9.38
N ILE A 867 0.33 -9.18 -9.52
CA ILE A 867 -0.32 -8.63 -10.72
C ILE A 867 -0.90 -7.24 -10.45
N LEU A 868 -0.44 -6.23 -11.20
CA LEU A 868 -1.07 -4.91 -11.28
C LEU A 868 -2.21 -4.95 -12.30
N GLU A 869 -3.38 -4.43 -11.97
CA GLU A 869 -4.51 -4.34 -12.90
C GLU A 869 -5.45 -3.18 -12.53
N GLU A 870 -6.12 -2.63 -13.53
CA GLU A 870 -7.06 -1.53 -13.35
C GLU A 870 -8.34 -1.95 -12.62
N VAL A 871 -9.03 -0.97 -12.03
CA VAL A 871 -10.32 -1.17 -11.37
C VAL A 871 -11.38 -1.64 -12.36
N LYS A 872 -12.06 -2.75 -12.04
CA LYS A 872 -13.17 -3.26 -12.84
C LYS A 872 -14.45 -2.58 -12.37
N LYS A 873 -15.25 -2.09 -13.31
CA LYS A 873 -16.48 -1.33 -13.02
C LYS A 873 -17.73 -2.21 -12.90
N ASP A 874 -17.53 -3.53 -12.84
CA ASP A 874 -18.58 -4.55 -12.85
C ASP A 874 -18.30 -5.65 -11.81
N GLN A 875 -19.12 -6.70 -11.78
CA GLN A 875 -19.04 -7.78 -10.80
C GLN A 875 -17.67 -8.47 -10.74
N ARG A 876 -16.86 -8.40 -11.80
CA ARG A 876 -15.53 -9.00 -11.88
C ARG A 876 -14.50 -8.31 -10.98
N GLU A 877 -14.82 -7.15 -10.41
CA GLU A 877 -13.96 -6.47 -9.44
C GLU A 877 -13.61 -7.37 -8.24
N GLY A 878 -14.53 -8.25 -7.82
CA GLY A 878 -14.24 -9.22 -6.77
C GLY A 878 -13.06 -10.16 -7.09
N ASN A 879 -12.73 -10.34 -8.37
CA ASN A 879 -11.58 -11.15 -8.80
C ASN A 879 -10.23 -10.48 -8.51
N ARG A 880 -10.19 -9.16 -8.27
CA ARG A 880 -8.98 -8.44 -7.84
C ARG A 880 -8.65 -8.65 -6.35
N CYS A 881 -9.57 -9.23 -5.58
CA CYS A 881 -9.38 -9.50 -4.15
C CYS A 881 -8.27 -10.52 -3.90
N LEU A 882 -7.36 -10.19 -2.98
CA LEU A 882 -6.19 -11.01 -2.62
C LEU A 882 -6.48 -12.09 -1.56
N LYS A 883 -7.72 -12.17 -1.03
CA LYS A 883 -8.12 -13.14 0.01
C LYS A 883 -7.15 -13.17 1.21
N CYS A 884 -6.86 -12.00 1.77
CA CYS A 884 -5.90 -11.80 2.86
C CYS A 884 -6.25 -12.58 4.15
N ASP A 885 -7.51 -12.96 4.32
CA ASP A 885 -8.04 -13.82 5.38
C ASP A 885 -7.77 -15.32 5.19
N GLN A 886 -7.31 -15.74 4.00
CA GLN A 886 -6.94 -17.13 3.70
C GLN A 886 -5.42 -17.25 3.51
N ILE A 887 -4.79 -16.29 2.82
CA ILE A 887 -3.33 -16.21 2.64
C ILE A 887 -2.92 -14.75 2.74
N CYS A 888 -1.94 -14.41 3.60
CA CYS A 888 -1.37 -13.06 3.69
C CYS A 888 0.03 -12.99 3.07
N GLU A 889 1.04 -13.64 3.64
CA GLU A 889 2.42 -13.72 3.10
C GLU A 889 3.07 -12.41 2.63
N ILE A 890 2.50 -11.24 2.96
CA ILE A 890 2.97 -9.95 2.43
C ILE A 890 4.42 -9.73 2.82
N CYS A 891 4.79 -10.06 4.06
CA CYS A 891 6.16 -9.95 4.56
C CYS A 891 7.16 -10.84 3.81
N VAL A 892 6.71 -11.97 3.26
CA VAL A 892 7.51 -12.88 2.41
C VAL A 892 7.66 -12.28 1.03
N GLU A 893 6.58 -11.73 0.45
CA GLU A 893 6.61 -11.11 -0.88
C GLU A 893 7.50 -9.88 -0.94
N VAL A 894 7.42 -8.99 0.06
CA VAL A 894 8.11 -7.69 0.07
C VAL A 894 9.53 -7.75 0.61
N CYS A 895 9.96 -8.89 1.15
CA CYS A 895 11.32 -9.03 1.65
C CYS A 895 12.28 -9.17 0.47
N PRO A 896 13.14 -8.16 0.20
CA PRO A 896 14.09 -8.27 -0.90
C PRO A 896 15.07 -9.42 -0.67
N ASN A 897 15.51 -9.62 0.58
CA ASN A 897 16.51 -10.65 0.90
C ASN A 897 15.95 -12.05 1.08
N ARG A 898 14.62 -12.24 0.96
CA ARG A 898 13.92 -13.50 1.22
C ARG A 898 14.08 -14.03 2.66
N ALA A 899 14.39 -13.15 3.62
CA ALA A 899 14.58 -13.46 5.04
C ALA A 899 13.27 -13.84 5.77
N ASN A 900 12.10 -13.43 5.28
CA ASN A 900 10.83 -13.97 5.78
C ASN A 900 10.39 -15.11 4.87
N ILE A 901 10.11 -16.27 5.44
CA ILE A 901 9.61 -17.45 4.73
C ILE A 901 8.23 -17.85 5.26
N MET A 902 7.44 -18.48 4.40
CA MET A 902 6.21 -19.16 4.80
C MET A 902 6.52 -20.64 4.95
N ILE A 903 6.07 -21.23 6.06
CA ILE A 903 6.07 -22.67 6.28
C ILE A 903 4.65 -23.16 6.56
N GLU A 904 4.34 -24.32 6.01
CA GLU A 904 3.08 -25.02 6.28
C GLU A 904 3.21 -25.95 7.49
N VAL A 905 2.45 -25.66 8.55
CA VAL A 905 2.53 -26.29 9.86
C VAL A 905 1.16 -26.82 10.26
N GLU A 906 1.11 -28.10 10.64
CA GLU A 906 -0.11 -28.77 11.08
C GLU A 906 -0.44 -28.42 12.54
N GLY A 907 -1.73 -28.39 12.90
CA GLY A 907 -2.18 -28.16 14.28
C GLY A 907 -2.41 -26.70 14.68
N PHE A 908 -2.15 -25.75 13.78
CA PHE A 908 -2.49 -24.34 13.95
C PHE A 908 -3.88 -24.01 13.39
N GLU A 909 -4.49 -22.92 13.85
CA GLU A 909 -5.74 -22.41 13.25
C GLU A 909 -5.54 -22.06 11.78
N LYS A 910 -4.33 -21.65 11.45
CA LYS A 910 -3.88 -21.23 10.13
C LYS A 910 -2.69 -22.09 9.75
N SER A 911 -2.78 -22.85 8.66
CA SER A 911 -1.68 -23.74 8.26
C SER A 911 -0.41 -22.99 7.90
N HIS A 912 -0.53 -21.80 7.29
CA HIS A 912 0.62 -20.97 6.91
C HIS A 912 1.12 -20.17 8.11
N GLN A 913 2.35 -20.47 8.53
CA GLN A 913 3.08 -19.73 9.55
C GLN A 913 4.26 -19.00 8.92
N ILE A 914 4.63 -17.84 9.49
CA ILE A 914 5.75 -17.03 9.02
C ILE A 914 6.93 -17.22 9.98
N VAL A 915 8.09 -17.53 9.41
CA VAL A 915 9.37 -17.62 10.12
C VAL A 915 10.34 -16.62 9.49
N HIS A 916 11.16 -16.01 10.33
CA HIS A 916 12.22 -15.10 9.95
C HIS A 916 13.58 -15.81 10.00
N ILE A 917 14.46 -15.55 9.05
CA ILE A 917 15.84 -16.05 9.01
C ILE A 917 16.76 -14.86 9.23
N ASP A 918 17.42 -14.81 10.38
CA ASP A 918 18.24 -13.67 10.82
C ASP A 918 19.38 -13.39 9.84
N GLY A 919 20.15 -14.42 9.49
CA GLY A 919 21.33 -14.29 8.64
C GLY A 919 21.06 -13.80 7.21
N MET A 920 19.81 -13.70 6.76
CA MET A 920 19.47 -13.10 5.46
C MET A 920 19.01 -11.64 5.59
N CYS A 921 18.76 -11.16 6.81
CA CYS A 921 18.12 -9.88 7.08
C CYS A 921 19.15 -8.77 7.32
N ASN A 922 18.87 -7.58 6.79
CA ASN A 922 19.64 -6.35 7.05
C ASN A 922 18.79 -5.28 7.77
N GLU A 923 17.72 -5.70 8.42
CA GLU A 923 16.75 -4.82 9.09
C GLU A 923 16.20 -3.67 8.22
N CYS A 924 16.08 -3.83 6.90
CA CYS A 924 15.59 -2.75 6.03
C CYS A 924 14.18 -2.23 6.40
N GLY A 925 13.41 -2.99 7.18
CA GLY A 925 12.10 -2.61 7.71
C GLY A 925 10.92 -2.76 6.74
N ASN A 926 11.20 -3.08 5.46
CA ASN A 926 10.17 -3.09 4.42
C ASN A 926 9.00 -4.04 4.74
N CYS A 927 9.26 -5.19 5.38
CA CYS A 927 8.19 -6.10 5.82
C CYS A 927 7.26 -5.51 6.91
N GLY A 928 7.78 -4.61 7.75
CA GLY A 928 7.01 -3.89 8.76
C GLY A 928 6.06 -2.87 8.14
N VAL A 929 6.51 -2.18 7.08
CA VAL A 929 5.71 -1.16 6.36
C VAL A 929 4.38 -1.73 5.86
N PHE A 930 4.38 -2.95 5.30
CA PHE A 930 3.19 -3.55 4.69
C PHE A 930 2.42 -4.52 5.59
N CYS A 931 2.92 -4.82 6.80
CA CYS A 931 2.20 -5.65 7.75
C CYS A 931 0.88 -4.95 8.16
N PRO A 932 -0.29 -5.61 8.07
CA PRO A 932 -1.57 -5.02 8.46
C PRO A 932 -1.75 -4.87 9.98
N HIS A 933 -0.82 -5.42 10.76
CA HIS A 933 -0.75 -5.29 12.22
C HIS A 933 0.21 -4.20 12.64
N ILE A 934 0.07 -3.72 13.87
CA ILE A 934 1.14 -3.00 14.58
C ILE A 934 2.23 -4.05 14.88
N GLY A 935 3.46 -3.77 14.44
CA GLY A 935 4.57 -4.73 14.50
C GLY A 935 5.38 -4.84 13.21
N ASN A 936 6.47 -5.58 13.32
CA ASN A 936 7.57 -5.78 12.40
C ASN A 936 7.85 -7.28 12.26
N PRO A 937 7.51 -7.92 11.13
CA PRO A 937 7.71 -9.36 10.94
C PRO A 937 9.13 -9.85 11.20
N TYR A 938 10.15 -9.06 10.84
CA TYR A 938 11.55 -9.41 11.07
C TYR A 938 11.99 -9.37 12.55
N LYS A 939 11.16 -8.83 13.45
CA LYS A 939 11.40 -8.76 14.92
C LYS A 939 10.42 -9.62 15.72
N ASP A 940 9.16 -9.64 15.29
CA ASP A 940 8.08 -10.23 16.09
C ASP A 940 7.77 -11.69 15.72
N LYS A 941 8.37 -12.21 14.64
CA LYS A 941 8.17 -13.61 14.21
C LYS A 941 9.24 -14.54 14.76
N VAL A 942 8.88 -15.82 14.83
CA VAL A 942 9.81 -16.89 15.19
C VAL A 942 11.01 -16.79 14.27
N THR A 943 12.20 -16.70 14.86
CA THR A 943 13.45 -16.45 14.15
C THR A 943 14.32 -17.71 14.14
N ILE A 944 14.91 -18.01 12.99
CA ILE A 944 15.98 -18.99 12.82
C ILE A 944 17.29 -18.22 12.84
N PHE A 945 18.18 -18.62 13.74
CA PHE A 945 19.53 -18.09 13.84
C PHE A 945 20.51 -19.11 13.27
N TRP A 946 21.40 -18.65 12.40
CA TRP A 946 22.46 -19.49 11.81
C TRP A 946 23.71 -19.53 12.68
N THR A 947 23.96 -18.48 13.47
CA THR A 947 25.13 -18.40 14.34
C THR A 947 24.76 -18.01 15.76
N LYS A 948 25.67 -18.33 16.69
CA LYS A 948 25.57 -17.91 18.09
C LYS A 948 25.61 -16.38 18.25
N GLU A 949 26.40 -15.71 17.41
CA GLU A 949 26.47 -14.25 17.37
C GLU A 949 25.11 -13.61 17.04
N ASP A 950 24.43 -14.09 16.00
CA ASP A 950 23.09 -13.57 15.64
C ASP A 950 22.08 -13.78 16.76
N PHE A 951 22.11 -14.96 17.38
CA PHE A 951 21.25 -15.30 18.52
C PHE A 951 21.49 -14.39 19.74
N ASP A 952 22.76 -14.05 20.01
CA ASP A 952 23.15 -13.23 21.17
C ASP A 952 22.90 -11.74 20.93
N LEU A 953 23.00 -11.26 19.68
CA LEU A 953 22.69 -9.88 19.31
C LEU A 953 21.19 -9.62 19.20
N SER A 954 20.35 -10.65 19.24
CA SER A 954 18.89 -10.56 19.02
C SER A 954 18.07 -11.00 20.22
N ASP A 955 16.97 -10.29 20.47
CA ASP A 955 15.98 -10.65 21.48
C ASP A 955 14.81 -11.44 20.90
N ASN A 956 14.85 -11.79 19.61
CA ASN A 956 13.74 -12.48 18.95
C ASN A 956 13.54 -13.90 19.51
N ILE A 957 12.28 -14.31 19.64
CA ILE A 957 11.87 -15.69 19.94
C ILE A 957 12.31 -16.58 18.78
N GLY A 958 12.97 -17.71 19.04
CA GLY A 958 13.56 -18.46 17.94
C GLY A 958 14.50 -19.60 18.33
N PHE A 959 15.12 -20.17 17.30
CA PHE A 959 15.93 -21.38 17.38
C PHE A 959 17.33 -21.14 16.79
N LEU A 960 18.36 -21.60 17.49
CA LEU A 960 19.71 -21.81 16.98
C LEU A 960 20.03 -23.31 17.05
N ARG A 961 20.45 -23.91 15.93
CA ARG A 961 20.85 -25.32 15.90
C ARG A 961 22.22 -25.47 16.58
N LEU A 962 22.33 -26.39 17.54
CA LEU A 962 23.59 -26.76 18.20
C LEU A 962 24.13 -28.10 17.70
N ASP A 963 23.21 -29.03 17.43
CA ASP A 963 23.48 -30.38 16.90
C ASP A 963 22.20 -30.85 16.15
N ASN A 964 22.20 -32.06 15.57
CA ASN A 964 21.08 -32.59 14.79
C ASN A 964 19.72 -32.53 15.50
N ASN A 965 19.68 -32.84 16.79
CA ASN A 965 18.44 -32.85 17.59
C ASN A 965 18.48 -31.87 18.77
N LYS A 966 19.50 -31.01 18.86
CA LYS A 966 19.73 -30.11 20.00
C LYS A 966 19.73 -28.66 19.54
N TYR A 967 18.95 -27.83 20.20
CA TYR A 967 18.75 -26.43 19.84
C TYR A 967 18.89 -25.54 21.08
N LEU A 968 19.45 -24.36 20.88
CA LEU A 968 19.30 -23.25 21.82
C LEU A 968 18.05 -22.48 21.42
N VAL A 969 17.12 -22.30 22.37
CA VAL A 969 15.81 -21.71 22.09
C VAL A 969 15.59 -20.52 22.99
N ARG A 970 15.22 -19.37 22.40
CA ARG A 970 14.66 -18.24 23.13
C ARG A 970 13.14 -18.38 23.11
N THR A 971 12.54 -18.64 24.27
CA THR A 971 11.09 -18.94 24.41
C THR A 971 10.25 -17.66 24.39
N GLU A 972 8.93 -17.80 24.36
CA GLU A 972 7.99 -16.68 24.38
C GLU A 972 8.06 -15.84 25.66
N THR A 973 8.66 -16.37 26.73
CA THR A 973 8.92 -15.65 27.98
C THR A 973 10.28 -14.96 28.01
N GLY A 974 11.06 -15.05 26.92
CA GLY A 974 12.42 -14.52 26.81
C GLY A 974 13.50 -15.41 27.45
N ASN A 975 13.14 -16.58 28.00
CA ASN A 975 14.10 -17.50 28.60
C ASN A 975 14.92 -18.22 27.52
N ILE A 976 16.21 -18.41 27.76
CA ILE A 976 17.09 -19.19 26.90
C ILE A 976 17.22 -20.60 27.49
N VAL A 977 16.87 -21.62 26.71
CA VAL A 977 16.95 -23.02 27.12
C VAL A 977 17.65 -23.87 26.07
N GLU A 978 18.44 -24.86 26.52
CA GLU A 978 18.86 -25.95 25.65
C GLU A 978 17.74 -27.00 25.57
N HIS A 979 17.22 -27.19 24.37
CA HIS A 979 16.09 -28.05 24.08
C HIS A 979 16.52 -29.19 23.16
N ILE A 980 16.17 -30.42 23.56
CA ILE A 980 16.23 -31.60 22.71
C ILE A 980 14.81 -31.88 22.23
N VAL A 981 14.64 -32.08 20.92
CA VAL A 981 13.32 -32.34 20.32
C VAL A 981 12.56 -33.42 21.11
N GLY A 982 11.37 -33.07 21.60
CA GLY A 982 10.52 -33.92 22.45
C GLY A 982 10.72 -33.81 23.98
N ASP A 983 11.69 -33.05 24.48
CA ASP A 983 11.98 -32.95 25.93
C ASP A 983 11.05 -32.01 26.72
N SER A 984 10.00 -31.46 26.07
CA SER A 984 8.93 -30.63 26.66
C SER A 984 9.37 -29.35 27.37
N LYS A 985 10.59 -28.83 27.09
CA LYS A 985 11.09 -27.56 27.66
C LYS A 985 10.55 -26.29 27.00
N ILE A 986 9.95 -26.41 25.82
CA ILE A 986 9.38 -25.30 25.05
C ILE A 986 7.88 -25.50 24.85
N SER A 987 7.17 -24.45 24.41
CA SER A 987 5.75 -24.56 24.15
C SER A 987 5.44 -25.56 23.03
N GLN A 988 4.26 -26.19 23.08
CA GLN A 988 3.82 -27.11 22.02
C GLN A 988 3.78 -26.43 20.65
N LYS A 989 3.47 -25.13 20.59
CA LYS A 989 3.46 -24.36 19.35
C LYS A 989 4.88 -24.20 18.79
N LEU A 990 5.87 -23.81 19.61
CA LEU A 990 7.26 -23.74 19.17
C LEU A 990 7.83 -25.10 18.77
N GLU A 991 7.51 -26.16 19.52
CA GLU A 991 7.88 -27.54 19.18
C GLU A 991 7.36 -27.94 17.80
N GLN A 992 6.10 -27.64 17.48
CA GLN A 992 5.51 -27.94 16.17
C GLN A 992 6.20 -27.18 15.03
N ILE A 993 6.57 -25.91 15.24
CA ILE A 993 7.36 -25.14 14.28
C ILE A 993 8.73 -25.82 14.07
N LEU A 994 9.45 -26.12 15.14
CA LEU A 994 10.78 -26.72 15.08
C LEU A 994 10.76 -28.08 14.37
N ILE A 995 9.82 -28.97 14.73
CA ILE A 995 9.65 -30.26 14.08
C ILE A 995 9.34 -30.10 12.59
N THR A 996 8.52 -29.11 12.23
CA THR A 996 8.19 -28.83 10.82
C THR A 996 9.42 -28.35 10.06
N LEU A 997 10.21 -27.45 10.64
CA LEU A 997 11.46 -26.98 10.05
C LEU A 997 12.41 -28.16 9.81
N ILE A 998 12.66 -29.00 10.81
CA ILE A 998 13.55 -30.17 10.69
C ILE A 998 13.06 -31.14 9.61
N LYS A 999 11.75 -31.40 9.51
CA LYS A 999 11.22 -32.43 8.61
C LYS A 999 10.97 -31.98 7.18
N LYS A 1000 10.61 -30.71 6.98
CA LYS A 1000 10.07 -30.21 5.70
C LYS A 1000 10.85 -29.02 5.13
N TYR A 1001 11.72 -28.38 5.93
CA TYR A 1001 12.44 -27.16 5.58
C TYR A 1001 13.86 -27.15 6.18
N GLU A 1002 14.53 -28.32 6.23
CA GLU A 1002 15.84 -28.44 6.91
C GLU A 1002 16.87 -27.50 6.28
N TYR A 1003 16.76 -27.27 4.97
CA TYR A 1003 17.57 -26.30 4.23
C TYR A 1003 17.49 -24.86 4.75
N CYS A 1004 16.55 -24.50 5.64
CA CYS A 1004 16.51 -23.16 6.25
C CYS A 1004 17.40 -23.03 7.51
N LEU A 1005 17.82 -24.16 8.10
CA LEU A 1005 18.50 -24.23 9.40
C LEU A 1005 20.03 -24.15 9.26
N GLU A 1006 20.56 -23.33 8.35
CA GLU A 1006 21.94 -23.40 7.85
C GLU A 1006 22.98 -23.59 8.97
N ASN A 1007 23.78 -24.66 8.81
CA ASN A 1007 24.89 -25.04 9.66
C ASN A 1007 26.20 -24.69 8.95
N ALA A 1008 26.94 -23.70 9.43
CA ALA A 1008 28.37 -23.90 9.54
C ALA A 1008 28.61 -24.59 10.88
N ILE A 1009 28.48 -25.93 10.94
CA ILE A 1009 29.19 -26.67 12.00
C ILE A 1009 30.64 -26.28 11.77
N VAL A 1010 31.15 -25.42 12.63
CA VAL A 1010 32.52 -24.92 12.66
C VAL A 1010 33.43 -26.12 12.39
N LYS A 1011 33.95 -26.24 11.15
CA LYS A 1011 35.20 -26.96 10.93
C LYS A 1011 36.24 -26.05 11.57
N SER A 1012 36.46 -26.29 12.86
CA SER A 1012 37.52 -25.73 13.68
C SER A 1012 38.86 -25.79 12.98
#